data_AF-A0A650ME62-F1
#
_entry.id   AF-A0A650ME62-F1
#
_cell.length_a   1.000
_cell.length_b   1.000
_cell.length_c   1.000
_cell.angle_alpha   90.00
_cell.angle_beta   90.00
_cell.angle_gamma   90.00
#
_symmetry.space_group_name_H-M   'P 1'
#
loop_
_entity.id
_entity.type
_entity.pdbx_description
1 polymer ?
#
loop_
_entity_poly.entity_id
_entity_poly.type
_entity_poly.pdbx_seq_one_letter_code
_entity_poly.pdbx_strand_id
1 'polypeptide(L)'
;MKIEKKFIILTIIFSLILIMSQYQYTYAKDLNDLLIISDTNITANDAEKWAKSKGATETFIDLADLYLEYSEDCDNVNPAIAYVQATKETGFGNFGGILDESYHNPCGLKISSGGGNNSASSHHVFENWDEGVQAHLDHLALYAGADGYPKRDTYDPRHFITLKGKAKTVNDLTGNWATSNIYGEEINKLYRDLLKYSDASINDEEIENNNYNKYSVPYPAEPESIPEGLDASSVIPLTITDDKEDTTPNEDSNIGFKTENDSLVYYRSDYTKVIGWLKTNDKWYFMKDDGTALTGWLNDYGRWYYFSESHEMIKGWEKINDKWYYFKTSGEMTTGPLYDGTNLYYFDSSGTMVTGTGWKDFNGNFYHISSNGVLKTGWIKDNNIWYYLQGDGTMVTGYKVINSKIYGFDKSGKMITRWIKDNNNWYFFNSDGSMATGWLKDSNSKRYYLYNTGAMVKGWINLNDSWYYLNNSGDIQTGWLNFNEDSYYLDPSTGKLLTDTVIDNIQIFSDGTTKNSDDKSNISSSSKKNNDEVIIVIDAGHYNNGDKDSERTFNGITYSETDLDLELAKKLKDNLEEKGYTTLMTREDGDDSSVSVTSSLANRVNIANNAGADLFISIHNNTTADYESDIKGVEVYYSSTRQDDEFGGNYNYDRVLNSKNLATSVSKNIASSVSTNNRGAKDNNLFVCRNTNMPAILIETGFISNIEEAKRCADKDEQENVAEAIADAVSELY
;
A
#
# COMPACT_ATOMS: atom_id res chain seq x y z
N MET A 1 -24.23 71.62 -30.99
CA MET A 1 -23.29 70.55 -31.37
C MET A 1 -22.33 70.07 -30.26
N LYS A 2 -22.70 70.13 -28.96
CA LYS A 2 -21.89 69.58 -27.85
C LYS A 2 -22.68 68.79 -26.78
N ILE A 3 -24.00 68.60 -26.95
CA ILE A 3 -24.85 67.89 -25.97
C ILE A 3 -25.42 66.59 -26.55
N GLU A 4 -25.69 66.50 -27.84
CA GLU A 4 -26.16 65.24 -28.48
C GLU A 4 -25.06 64.17 -28.60
N LYS A 5 -23.77 64.54 -28.62
CA LYS A 5 -22.67 63.57 -28.61
C LYS A 5 -22.43 62.90 -27.26
N LYS A 6 -22.95 63.44 -26.15
CA LYS A 6 -22.80 62.83 -24.82
C LYS A 6 -23.88 61.79 -24.50
N PHE A 7 -25.06 61.88 -25.12
CA PHE A 7 -26.12 60.90 -24.91
C PHE A 7 -25.90 59.63 -25.72
N ILE A 8 -25.41 59.73 -26.97
CA ILE A 8 -25.11 58.55 -27.81
C ILE A 8 -23.92 57.75 -27.26
N ILE A 9 -22.93 58.42 -26.65
CA ILE A 9 -21.81 57.74 -26.00
C ILE A 9 -22.26 57.03 -24.72
N LEU A 10 -23.21 57.57 -23.95
CA LEU A 10 -23.71 56.93 -22.74
C LEU A 10 -24.60 55.71 -23.04
N THR A 11 -25.39 55.74 -24.11
CA THR A 11 -26.22 54.58 -24.50
C THR A 11 -25.39 53.45 -25.13
N ILE A 12 -24.31 53.76 -25.85
CA ILE A 12 -23.37 52.76 -26.40
C ILE A 12 -22.49 52.15 -25.30
N ILE A 13 -22.08 52.93 -24.30
CA ILE A 13 -21.34 52.39 -23.14
C ILE A 13 -22.24 51.52 -22.26
N PHE A 14 -23.51 51.87 -22.07
CA PHE A 14 -24.43 51.05 -21.27
C PHE A 14 -24.87 49.76 -21.99
N SER A 15 -24.93 49.76 -23.33
CA SER A 15 -25.19 48.54 -24.12
C SER A 15 -23.93 47.68 -24.34
N LEU A 16 -22.72 48.24 -24.30
CA LEU A 16 -21.48 47.46 -24.20
C LEU A 16 -21.27 46.86 -22.80
N ILE A 17 -21.71 47.54 -21.73
CA ILE A 17 -21.66 47.01 -20.36
C ILE A 17 -22.71 45.91 -20.14
N LEU A 18 -23.86 45.95 -20.83
CA LEU A 18 -24.86 44.88 -20.80
C LEU A 18 -24.59 43.72 -21.79
N ILE A 19 -23.63 43.86 -22.71
CA ILE A 19 -23.13 42.76 -23.56
C ILE A 19 -21.84 42.15 -22.97
N MET A 20 -21.10 42.88 -22.13
CA MET A 20 -20.00 42.31 -21.32
C MET A 20 -20.47 41.66 -20.00
N SER A 21 -21.74 41.79 -19.61
CA SER A 21 -22.30 41.09 -18.44
C SER A 21 -22.87 39.70 -18.75
N GLN A 22 -22.52 39.09 -19.90
CA GLN A 22 -22.88 37.70 -20.23
C GLN A 22 -21.68 36.81 -20.61
N TYR A 23 -20.46 37.23 -20.32
CA TYR A 23 -19.29 36.34 -20.31
C TYR A 23 -18.69 36.24 -18.90
N GLN A 24 -19.52 35.85 -17.93
CA GLN A 24 -19.01 34.96 -16.89
C GLN A 24 -19.41 33.55 -17.28
N TYR A 25 -18.58 32.94 -18.13
CA TYR A 25 -18.42 31.49 -18.07
C TYR A 25 -17.61 31.21 -16.80
N THR A 26 -18.27 31.14 -15.65
CA THR A 26 -17.76 30.34 -14.56
C THR A 26 -18.02 28.88 -14.93
N TYR A 27 -17.16 28.34 -15.80
CA TYR A 27 -16.84 26.93 -15.66
C TYR A 27 -16.22 26.82 -14.27
N ALA A 28 -16.95 26.26 -13.31
CA ALA A 28 -16.31 25.66 -12.16
C ALA A 28 -15.42 24.54 -12.74
N LYS A 29 -14.16 24.85 -13.04
CA LYS A 29 -13.17 23.86 -13.47
C LYS A 29 -13.08 22.90 -12.30
N ASP A 30 -13.44 21.64 -12.54
CA ASP A 30 -13.32 20.59 -11.54
C ASP A 30 -11.84 20.44 -11.20
N LEU A 31 -11.40 21.04 -10.08
CA LEU A 31 -10.02 21.01 -9.62
C LEU A 31 -9.66 19.66 -8.99
N ASN A 32 -10.58 18.69 -8.96
CA ASN A 32 -10.32 17.34 -8.45
C ASN A 32 -9.53 16.49 -9.44
N ASP A 33 -9.61 16.78 -10.74
CA ASP A 33 -8.84 16.08 -11.77
C ASP A 33 -8.53 16.95 -12.98
N LEU A 34 -7.33 17.52 -13.00
CA LEU A 34 -6.93 18.48 -14.01
C LEU A 34 -6.50 17.80 -15.31
N LEU A 35 -6.82 18.40 -16.46
CA LEU A 35 -6.20 18.00 -17.73
C LEU A 35 -4.73 18.43 -17.74
N ILE A 36 -3.85 17.52 -18.13
CA ILE A 36 -2.41 17.79 -18.26
C ILE A 36 -2.17 18.85 -19.33
N ILE A 37 -2.87 18.76 -20.46
CA ILE A 37 -2.94 19.83 -21.47
C ILE A 37 -4.04 20.79 -21.04
N SER A 38 -3.65 21.93 -20.45
CA SER A 38 -4.57 22.99 -20.06
C SER A 38 -3.86 24.30 -19.73
N ASP A 39 -4.59 25.40 -19.86
CA ASP A 39 -4.07 26.73 -19.51
C ASP A 39 -3.90 26.89 -17.99
N THR A 40 -2.94 27.74 -17.61
CA THR A 40 -2.69 28.18 -16.24
C THR A 40 -2.44 29.69 -16.18
N ASN A 41 -2.89 30.32 -15.09
CA ASN A 41 -2.58 31.73 -14.79
C ASN A 41 -1.39 31.87 -13.83
N ILE A 42 -0.79 30.76 -13.41
CA ILE A 42 0.41 30.74 -12.56
C ILE A 42 1.58 31.33 -13.35
N THR A 43 2.22 32.36 -12.79
CA THR A 43 3.48 32.91 -13.33
C THR A 43 4.69 32.20 -12.70
N ALA A 44 5.87 32.32 -13.31
CA ALA A 44 7.11 31.77 -12.75
C ALA A 44 7.38 32.35 -11.35
N ASN A 45 7.13 33.65 -11.17
CA ASN A 45 7.23 34.31 -9.88
C ASN A 45 6.26 33.75 -8.82
N ASP A 46 5.06 33.31 -9.20
CA ASP A 46 4.12 32.66 -8.26
C ASP A 46 4.63 31.26 -7.86
N ALA A 47 5.15 30.51 -8.84
CA ALA A 47 5.79 29.21 -8.63
C ALA A 47 7.04 29.30 -7.75
N GLU A 48 7.90 30.29 -7.98
CA GLU A 48 9.08 30.57 -7.14
C GLU A 48 8.68 30.94 -5.71
N LYS A 49 7.73 31.86 -5.53
CA LYS A 49 7.26 32.27 -4.19
C LYS A 49 6.72 31.06 -3.42
N TRP A 50 5.92 30.24 -4.09
CA TRP A 50 5.41 29.00 -3.51
C TRP A 50 6.55 28.04 -3.16
N ALA A 51 7.48 27.75 -4.08
CA ALA A 51 8.60 26.85 -3.84
C ALA A 51 9.51 27.34 -2.68
N LYS A 52 9.82 28.64 -2.64
CA LYS A 52 10.54 29.30 -1.54
C LYS A 52 9.81 29.09 -0.20
N SER A 53 8.48 29.26 -0.18
CA SER A 53 7.66 29.04 1.04
C SER A 53 7.70 27.60 1.55
N LYS A 54 8.03 26.63 0.70
CA LYS A 54 8.11 25.19 1.03
C LYS A 54 9.53 24.72 1.34
N GLY A 55 10.52 25.61 1.34
CA GLY A 55 11.91 25.26 1.60
C GLY A 55 12.59 24.52 0.45
N ALA A 56 12.20 24.82 -0.80
CA ALA A 56 12.88 24.29 -1.98
C ALA A 56 14.34 24.78 -2.10
N THR A 57 15.18 24.00 -2.77
CA THR A 57 16.55 24.42 -3.09
C THR A 57 16.56 25.54 -4.13
N GLU A 58 17.60 26.38 -4.14
CA GLU A 58 17.72 27.50 -5.10
C GLU A 58 17.67 26.99 -6.54
N THR A 59 18.38 25.90 -6.84
CA THR A 59 18.34 25.26 -8.16
C THR A 59 16.93 24.85 -8.57
N PHE A 60 16.12 24.31 -7.65
CA PHE A 60 14.76 23.90 -7.97
C PHE A 60 13.81 25.09 -8.16
N ILE A 61 14.00 26.15 -7.40
CA ILE A 61 13.29 27.43 -7.57
C ILE A 61 13.50 27.94 -9.01
N ASP A 62 14.75 27.95 -9.48
CA ASP A 62 15.12 28.43 -10.81
C ASP A 62 14.50 27.60 -11.96
N LEU A 63 14.08 26.35 -11.71
CA LEU A 63 13.39 25.54 -12.73
C LEU A 63 12.02 26.11 -13.12
N ALA A 64 11.40 26.96 -12.29
CA ALA A 64 10.09 27.53 -12.57
C ALA A 64 10.06 28.29 -13.91
N ASP A 65 11.11 29.07 -14.19
CA ASP A 65 11.26 29.79 -15.47
C ASP A 65 11.37 28.81 -16.65
N LEU A 66 12.16 27.74 -16.51
CA LEU A 66 12.34 26.74 -17.57
C LEU A 66 11.03 26.00 -17.89
N TYR A 67 10.23 25.64 -16.88
CA TYR A 67 8.95 24.98 -17.13
C TYR A 67 7.98 25.89 -17.88
N LEU A 68 7.92 27.18 -17.52
CA LEU A 68 7.07 28.13 -18.23
C LEU A 68 7.58 28.36 -19.66
N GLU A 69 8.88 28.58 -19.85
CA GLU A 69 9.51 28.81 -21.17
C GLU A 69 9.27 27.63 -22.12
N TYR A 70 9.58 26.40 -21.71
CA TYR A 70 9.53 25.24 -22.61
C TYR A 70 8.12 24.63 -22.78
N SER A 71 7.16 24.99 -21.94
CA SER A 71 5.78 24.47 -22.06
C SER A 71 5.07 24.94 -23.33
N GLU A 72 5.42 26.12 -23.86
CA GLU A 72 4.84 26.67 -25.09
C GLU A 72 5.14 25.78 -26.31
N ASP A 73 6.27 25.07 -26.29
CA ASP A 73 6.70 24.16 -27.36
C ASP A 73 6.10 22.74 -27.24
N CYS A 74 5.35 22.46 -26.17
CA CYS A 74 4.84 21.12 -25.83
C CYS A 74 3.30 21.02 -25.89
N ASP A 75 2.66 21.66 -26.88
CA ASP A 75 1.20 21.62 -27.11
C ASP A 75 0.38 22.00 -25.86
N ASN A 76 0.79 23.06 -25.16
CA ASN A 76 0.15 23.58 -23.95
C ASN A 76 0.03 22.56 -22.80
N VAL A 77 1.03 21.70 -22.60
CA VAL A 77 1.20 21.04 -21.28
C VAL A 77 1.24 22.12 -20.21
N ASN A 78 0.42 21.99 -19.19
CA ASN A 78 0.30 22.99 -18.13
C ASN A 78 1.62 23.09 -17.34
N PRO A 79 2.39 24.19 -17.45
CA PRO A 79 3.72 24.29 -16.86
C PRO A 79 3.68 24.18 -15.32
N ALA A 80 2.61 24.68 -14.71
CA ALA A 80 2.45 24.61 -13.27
C ALA A 80 2.13 23.18 -12.78
N ILE A 81 1.44 22.35 -13.58
CA ILE A 81 1.24 20.93 -13.26
C ILE A 81 2.59 20.18 -13.34
N ALA A 82 3.36 20.41 -14.40
CA ALA A 82 4.67 19.80 -14.57
C ALA A 82 5.65 20.22 -13.46
N TYR A 83 5.62 21.50 -13.04
CA TYR A 83 6.45 22.02 -11.96
C TYR A 83 6.11 21.38 -10.59
N VAL A 84 4.82 21.26 -10.24
CA VAL A 84 4.43 20.61 -8.98
C VAL A 84 4.58 19.08 -9.02
N GLN A 85 4.62 18.48 -10.21
CA GLN A 85 5.03 17.09 -10.35
C GLN A 85 6.53 16.94 -10.06
N ALA A 86 7.36 17.85 -10.57
CA ALA A 86 8.78 17.87 -10.28
C ALA A 86 9.08 18.07 -8.78
N THR A 87 8.27 18.83 -8.05
CA THR A 87 8.46 18.95 -6.59
C THR A 87 8.21 17.63 -5.89
N LYS A 88 7.18 16.88 -6.30
CA LYS A 88 6.87 15.56 -5.73
C LYS A 88 7.99 14.57 -6.00
N GLU A 89 8.51 14.55 -7.22
CA GLU A 89 9.56 13.63 -7.66
C GLU A 89 10.91 13.90 -7.00
N THR A 90 11.23 15.17 -6.76
CA THR A 90 12.53 15.59 -6.21
C THR A 90 12.51 15.93 -4.72
N GLY A 91 11.34 15.99 -4.09
CA GLY A 91 11.22 16.52 -2.72
C GLY A 91 11.61 17.99 -2.63
N PHE A 92 11.09 18.83 -3.54
CA PHE A 92 11.44 20.25 -3.67
C PHE A 92 12.93 20.50 -3.98
N GLY A 93 13.54 19.63 -4.79
CA GLY A 93 14.96 19.70 -5.13
C GLY A 93 15.92 19.23 -4.04
N ASN A 94 15.42 18.67 -2.93
CA ASN A 94 16.27 18.14 -1.86
C ASN A 94 16.71 16.69 -2.09
N PHE A 95 16.08 15.99 -3.03
CA PHE A 95 16.35 14.61 -3.45
C PHE A 95 16.44 13.62 -2.27
N GLY A 96 15.33 12.95 -1.95
CA GLY A 96 15.24 12.00 -0.82
C GLY A 96 15.55 10.54 -1.16
N GLY A 97 16.10 10.25 -2.34
CA GLY A 97 16.20 8.90 -2.91
C GLY A 97 17.54 8.59 -3.55
N ILE A 98 17.52 7.86 -4.67
CA ILE A 98 18.73 7.38 -5.38
C ILE A 98 19.29 8.43 -6.34
N LEU A 99 18.44 9.33 -6.80
CA LEU A 99 18.83 10.46 -7.66
C LEU A 99 19.27 11.61 -6.77
N ASP A 100 20.19 12.40 -7.28
CA ASP A 100 20.58 13.68 -6.73
C ASP A 100 20.57 14.74 -7.85
N GLU A 101 20.92 15.96 -7.49
CA GLU A 101 20.91 17.13 -8.39
C GLU A 101 21.79 16.92 -9.64
N SER A 102 22.85 16.09 -9.58
CA SER A 102 23.77 15.86 -10.70
C SER A 102 23.15 15.11 -11.88
N TYR A 103 21.97 14.52 -11.69
CA TYR A 103 21.24 13.85 -12.76
C TYR A 103 20.50 14.81 -13.69
N HIS A 104 20.29 16.06 -13.26
CA HIS A 104 19.44 17.05 -13.92
C HIS A 104 18.08 16.46 -14.35
N ASN A 105 17.54 15.52 -13.56
CA ASN A 105 16.36 14.73 -13.90
C ASN A 105 15.22 15.07 -12.94
N PRO A 106 14.30 15.99 -13.32
CA PRO A 106 13.32 16.54 -12.40
C PRO A 106 12.13 15.60 -12.14
N CYS A 107 12.05 14.46 -12.84
CA CYS A 107 10.85 13.65 -12.87
C CYS A 107 11.08 12.13 -12.81
N GLY A 108 12.33 11.71 -12.55
CA GLY A 108 12.68 10.30 -12.39
C GLY A 108 12.65 9.50 -13.70
N LEU A 109 12.85 10.13 -14.86
CA LEU A 109 12.82 9.43 -16.15
C LEU A 109 13.90 8.35 -16.22
N LYS A 110 13.51 7.15 -16.66
CA LYS A 110 14.41 6.01 -16.84
C LYS A 110 15.07 6.01 -18.21
N ILE A 111 16.18 5.32 -18.35
CA ILE A 111 16.75 5.03 -19.68
C ILE A 111 15.77 4.22 -20.55
N SER A 112 16.02 4.14 -21.86
CA SER A 112 15.12 3.51 -22.84
C SER A 112 14.77 2.05 -22.51
N SER A 113 15.73 1.26 -22.03
CA SER A 113 15.53 -0.13 -21.59
C SER A 113 14.72 -0.28 -20.30
N GLY A 114 14.49 0.82 -19.57
CA GLY A 114 13.91 0.80 -18.22
C GLY A 114 14.87 0.24 -17.17
N GLY A 115 14.30 -0.24 -16.06
CA GLY A 115 15.04 -0.81 -14.94
C GLY A 115 14.27 -0.68 -13.61
N GLY A 116 14.87 -1.17 -12.52
CA GLY A 116 14.26 -1.17 -11.18
C GLY A 116 14.24 0.22 -10.55
N ASN A 117 13.23 0.50 -9.72
CA ASN A 117 13.06 1.80 -9.03
C ASN A 117 14.22 2.09 -8.06
N ASN A 118 14.91 1.04 -7.59
CA ASN A 118 15.99 1.15 -6.62
C ASN A 118 17.40 1.11 -7.26
N SER A 119 17.53 1.47 -8.53
CA SER A 119 18.82 1.41 -9.27
C SER A 119 19.16 2.75 -9.92
N ALA A 120 20.27 3.35 -9.49
CA ALA A 120 20.77 4.62 -10.02
C ALA A 120 20.99 4.57 -11.53
N SER A 121 21.59 3.48 -12.01
CA SER A 121 21.87 3.23 -13.43
C SER A 121 20.63 3.01 -14.30
N SER A 122 19.44 2.86 -13.69
CA SER A 122 18.18 2.73 -14.42
C SER A 122 17.59 4.08 -14.80
N HIS A 123 18.10 5.18 -14.23
CA HIS A 123 17.63 6.54 -14.44
C HIS A 123 18.52 7.28 -15.42
N HIS A 124 17.91 8.12 -16.25
CA HIS A 124 18.63 8.91 -17.22
C HIS A 124 19.31 10.10 -16.54
N VAL A 125 20.55 10.39 -16.97
CA VAL A 125 21.32 11.57 -16.56
C VAL A 125 21.30 12.52 -17.74
N PHE A 126 20.75 13.72 -17.55
CA PHE A 126 20.71 14.76 -18.58
C PHE A 126 21.96 15.65 -18.48
N GLU A 127 22.39 16.25 -19.59
CA GLU A 127 23.60 17.09 -19.57
C GLU A 127 23.41 18.35 -18.73
N ASN A 128 22.18 18.87 -18.68
CA ASN A 128 21.80 20.08 -17.94
C ASN A 128 20.28 20.09 -17.66
N TRP A 129 19.83 21.06 -16.87
CA TRP A 129 18.42 21.22 -16.47
C TRP A 129 17.49 21.53 -17.64
N ASP A 130 17.97 22.20 -18.70
CA ASP A 130 17.16 22.47 -19.90
C ASP A 130 16.72 21.18 -20.57
N GLU A 131 17.64 20.21 -20.74
CA GLU A 131 17.31 18.90 -21.32
C GLU A 131 16.34 18.11 -20.44
N GLY A 132 16.56 18.11 -19.13
CA GLY A 132 15.72 17.37 -18.18
C GLY A 132 14.29 17.91 -18.08
N VAL A 133 14.13 19.24 -18.09
CA VAL A 133 12.81 19.89 -18.07
C VAL A 133 12.07 19.66 -19.39
N GLN A 134 12.74 19.81 -20.53
CA GLN A 134 12.14 19.52 -21.84
C GLN A 134 11.73 18.04 -21.95
N ALA A 135 12.58 17.11 -21.52
CA ALA A 135 12.24 15.68 -21.50
C ALA A 135 11.02 15.37 -20.61
N HIS A 136 10.89 16.03 -19.47
CA HIS A 136 9.72 15.89 -18.59
C HIS A 136 8.44 16.36 -19.29
N LEU A 137 8.46 17.58 -19.85
CA LEU A 137 7.32 18.15 -20.57
C LEU A 137 6.92 17.29 -21.77
N ASP A 138 7.91 16.76 -22.50
CA ASP A 138 7.68 15.87 -23.64
C ASP A 138 7.03 14.55 -23.25
N HIS A 139 7.45 13.97 -22.13
CA HIS A 139 6.84 12.73 -21.63
C HIS A 139 5.38 12.97 -21.23
N LEU A 140 5.10 14.11 -20.57
CA LEU A 140 3.73 14.50 -20.22
C LEU A 140 2.86 14.80 -21.44
N ALA A 141 3.39 15.50 -22.45
CA ALA A 141 2.70 15.75 -23.71
C ALA A 141 2.36 14.43 -24.42
N LEU A 142 3.31 13.50 -24.48
CA LEU A 142 3.08 12.15 -25.02
C LEU A 142 1.97 11.43 -24.24
N TYR A 143 2.05 11.40 -22.91
CA TYR A 143 1.06 10.75 -22.03
C TYR A 143 -0.34 11.35 -22.22
N ALA A 144 -0.43 12.68 -22.30
CA ALA A 144 -1.68 13.41 -22.53
C ALA A 144 -2.25 13.18 -23.94
N GLY A 145 -1.43 12.69 -24.86
CA GLY A 145 -1.82 12.44 -26.23
C GLY A 145 -1.82 13.70 -27.09
N ALA A 146 -0.97 14.67 -26.75
CA ALA A 146 -0.77 15.92 -27.48
C ALA A 146 -0.66 15.73 -29.00
N ASP A 147 -1.13 16.74 -29.72
CA ASP A 147 -0.96 16.81 -31.17
C ASP A 147 0.52 17.03 -31.51
N GLY A 148 1.01 16.38 -32.56
CA GLY A 148 2.45 16.37 -32.90
C GLY A 148 3.31 15.36 -32.12
N TYR A 149 2.75 14.67 -31.12
CA TYR A 149 3.44 13.62 -30.37
C TYR A 149 3.13 12.20 -30.91
N PRO A 150 4.08 11.25 -30.88
CA PRO A 150 5.47 11.40 -30.47
C PRO A 150 6.28 12.25 -31.46
N LYS A 151 6.96 13.26 -30.95
CA LYS A 151 7.91 14.08 -31.71
C LYS A 151 9.23 13.35 -31.99
N ARG A 152 9.89 13.71 -33.08
CA ARG A 152 11.13 13.05 -33.55
C ARG A 152 12.38 13.49 -32.80
N ASP A 153 12.49 14.78 -32.50
CA ASP A 153 13.62 15.38 -31.83
C ASP A 153 13.20 15.67 -30.38
N THR A 154 13.54 14.77 -29.46
CA THR A 154 13.18 14.83 -28.03
C THR A 154 14.35 14.34 -27.17
N TYR A 155 14.46 14.90 -25.97
CA TYR A 155 15.37 14.41 -24.93
C TYR A 155 14.78 13.26 -24.12
N ASP A 156 13.48 12.99 -24.23
CA ASP A 156 12.82 11.89 -23.53
C ASP A 156 13.31 10.51 -24.04
N PRO A 157 14.07 9.74 -23.23
CA PRO A 157 14.59 8.44 -23.63
C PRO A 157 13.51 7.34 -23.71
N ARG A 158 12.29 7.62 -23.24
CA ARG A 158 11.15 6.69 -23.19
C ARG A 158 9.98 7.15 -24.06
N HIS A 159 10.28 7.88 -25.12
CA HIS A 159 9.29 8.46 -26.04
C HIS A 159 8.63 7.45 -26.98
N PHE A 160 7.99 6.42 -26.42
CA PHE A 160 7.39 5.32 -27.17
C PHE A 160 5.95 5.65 -27.56
N ILE A 161 5.59 5.41 -28.82
CA ILE A 161 4.21 5.58 -29.34
C ILE A 161 3.16 4.85 -28.49
N THR A 162 3.51 3.74 -27.84
CA THR A 162 2.62 2.97 -26.97
C THR A 162 2.20 3.72 -25.71
N LEU A 163 2.89 4.80 -25.33
CA LEU A 163 2.54 5.66 -24.20
C LEU A 163 1.56 6.77 -24.58
N LYS A 164 1.34 7.00 -25.89
CA LYS A 164 0.51 8.10 -26.36
C LYS A 164 -0.92 8.00 -25.81
N GLY A 165 -1.36 9.03 -25.09
CA GLY A 165 -2.74 9.15 -24.60
C GLY A 165 -3.09 8.24 -23.42
N LYS A 166 -2.08 7.67 -22.74
CA LYS A 166 -2.29 6.83 -21.54
C LYS A 166 -2.75 7.62 -20.31
N ALA A 167 -2.45 8.91 -20.24
CA ALA A 167 -2.87 9.75 -19.13
C ALA A 167 -3.26 11.14 -19.63
N LYS A 168 -4.56 11.42 -19.75
CA LYS A 168 -5.07 12.71 -20.23
C LYS A 168 -5.21 13.71 -19.08
N THR A 169 -5.52 13.18 -17.90
CA THR A 169 -5.68 13.93 -16.66
C THR A 169 -4.54 13.66 -15.69
N VAL A 170 -4.40 14.49 -14.67
CA VAL A 170 -3.41 14.33 -13.60
C VAL A 170 -3.68 13.05 -12.81
N ASN A 171 -4.94 12.69 -12.54
CA ASN A 171 -5.25 11.42 -11.88
C ASN A 171 -4.90 10.21 -12.74
N ASP A 172 -4.98 10.31 -14.08
CA ASP A 172 -4.53 9.23 -14.96
C ASP A 172 -3.01 8.97 -14.84
N LEU A 173 -2.20 9.89 -14.29
CA LEU A 173 -0.78 9.62 -13.99
C LEU A 173 -0.61 8.53 -12.93
N THR A 174 -1.62 8.30 -12.09
CA THR A 174 -1.66 7.20 -11.12
C THR A 174 -1.58 5.85 -11.84
N GLY A 175 -0.57 5.05 -11.53
CA GLY A 175 -0.33 3.74 -12.15
C GLY A 175 0.25 3.79 -13.57
N ASN A 176 0.21 4.94 -14.26
CA ASN A 176 0.85 5.12 -15.57
C ASN A 176 2.24 5.77 -15.46
N TRP A 177 2.41 6.76 -14.59
CA TRP A 177 3.67 7.45 -14.32
C TRP A 177 4.38 6.83 -13.12
N ALA A 178 3.69 6.81 -11.97
CA ALA A 178 4.19 6.24 -10.73
C ALA A 178 3.30 5.08 -10.27
N THR A 179 3.90 4.10 -9.56
CA THR A 179 3.16 2.97 -8.96
C THR A 179 2.34 3.38 -7.74
N SER A 180 2.53 4.59 -7.21
CA SER A 180 1.72 5.15 -6.13
C SER A 180 0.27 5.31 -6.58
N ASN A 181 -0.67 4.87 -5.74
CA ASN A 181 -2.11 4.86 -6.00
C ASN A 181 -2.82 6.20 -5.65
N ILE A 182 -2.09 7.16 -5.07
CA ILE A 182 -2.54 8.54 -4.82
C ILE A 182 -1.77 9.56 -5.66
N TYR A 183 -0.89 9.11 -6.56
CA TYR A 183 0.09 10.00 -7.21
C TYR A 183 -0.55 11.23 -7.84
N GLY A 184 -1.57 11.04 -8.69
CA GLY A 184 -2.27 12.16 -9.31
C GLY A 184 -3.05 13.03 -8.31
N GLU A 185 -3.61 12.46 -7.24
CA GLU A 185 -4.28 13.24 -6.19
C GLU A 185 -3.30 14.15 -5.44
N GLU A 186 -2.08 13.65 -5.20
CA GLU A 186 -1.00 14.42 -4.58
C GLU A 186 -0.52 15.56 -5.49
N ILE A 187 -0.37 15.31 -6.80
CA ILE A 187 -0.04 16.36 -7.77
C ILE A 187 -1.16 17.42 -7.83
N ASN A 188 -2.42 16.99 -7.90
CA ASN A 188 -3.57 17.89 -7.87
C ASN A 188 -3.61 18.72 -6.56
N LYS A 189 -3.25 18.14 -5.41
CA LYS A 189 -3.15 18.85 -4.13
C LYS A 189 -2.03 19.91 -4.16
N LEU A 190 -0.85 19.58 -4.68
CA LEU A 190 0.25 20.51 -4.81
C LEU A 190 -0.08 21.67 -5.77
N TYR A 191 -0.75 21.37 -6.89
CA TYR A 191 -1.23 22.39 -7.82
C TYR A 191 -2.22 23.36 -7.15
N ARG A 192 -3.19 22.85 -6.38
CA ARG A 192 -4.13 23.69 -5.62
C ARG A 192 -3.44 24.55 -4.57
N ASP A 193 -2.38 24.06 -3.96
CA ASP A 193 -1.61 24.83 -3.00
C ASP A 193 -0.80 25.95 -3.68
N LEU A 194 -0.25 25.69 -4.86
CA LEU A 194 0.40 26.69 -5.70
C LEU A 194 -0.57 27.80 -6.18
N LEU A 195 -1.81 27.46 -6.52
CA LEU A 195 -2.84 28.44 -6.93
C LEU A 195 -3.08 29.56 -5.89
N LYS A 196 -2.82 29.30 -4.61
CA LYS A 196 -2.95 30.31 -3.54
C LYS A 196 -1.97 31.49 -3.70
N TYR A 197 -0.95 31.33 -4.54
CA TYR A 197 0.08 32.33 -4.79
C TYR A 197 -0.16 33.12 -6.08
N SER A 198 -1.15 32.75 -6.91
CA SER A 198 -1.58 33.57 -8.05
C SER A 198 -2.62 34.60 -7.63
N ASP A 199 -2.37 35.88 -7.92
CA ASP A 199 -3.18 37.01 -7.49
C ASP A 199 -4.63 36.97 -8.05
N ALA A 200 -5.54 36.35 -7.30
CA ALA A 200 -6.97 36.59 -7.34
C ALA A 200 -7.42 37.19 -6.00
N SER A 201 -7.18 38.49 -5.84
CA SER A 201 -7.74 39.44 -4.85
C SER A 201 -8.09 38.91 -3.46
N ILE A 202 -7.16 39.09 -2.51
CA ILE A 202 -7.51 39.46 -1.14
C ILE A 202 -6.85 40.83 -0.91
N ASN A 203 -7.65 41.79 -0.43
CA ASN A 203 -7.20 43.14 -0.14
C ASN A 203 -6.07 43.12 0.89
N ASP A 204 -4.92 43.65 0.50
CA ASP A 204 -3.82 44.03 1.38
C ASP A 204 -4.22 45.20 2.26
N GLU A 205 -4.59 44.91 3.51
CA GLU A 205 -4.38 45.81 4.65
C GLU A 205 -4.13 44.93 5.90
N GLU A 206 -2.92 44.36 5.99
CA GLU A 206 -2.14 44.15 7.24
C GLU A 206 -0.91 43.26 6.94
N ILE A 207 0.10 43.84 6.30
CA ILE A 207 1.48 43.36 6.41
C ILE A 207 2.26 44.46 7.11
N GLU A 208 2.23 44.44 8.44
CA GLU A 208 3.37 44.78 9.30
C GLU A 208 2.96 44.50 10.75
N ASN A 209 3.09 43.23 11.17
CA ASN A 209 3.58 42.90 12.51
C ASN A 209 4.02 41.44 12.55
N ASN A 210 5.33 41.28 12.40
CA ASN A 210 6.05 40.03 12.61
C ASN A 210 5.74 39.41 13.98
N ASN A 211 5.04 38.28 13.96
CA ASN A 211 5.33 37.11 14.78
C ASN A 211 4.69 35.89 14.11
N TYR A 212 5.54 34.94 13.69
CA TYR A 212 5.13 33.66 13.14
C TYR A 212 4.28 32.88 14.18
N ASN A 213 2.96 32.93 14.06
CA ASN A 213 2.06 31.95 14.66
C ASN A 213 1.66 30.94 13.58
N LYS A 214 2.25 29.75 13.70
CA LYS A 214 1.76 28.51 13.11
C LYS A 214 0.37 28.22 13.73
N TYR A 215 -0.55 27.66 12.94
CA TYR A 215 -1.89 27.13 13.28
C TYR A 215 -3.11 28.07 13.19
N SER A 216 -3.95 27.84 12.17
CA SER A 216 -5.43 27.92 12.27
C SER A 216 -6.08 27.24 11.06
N VAL A 217 -6.11 25.91 11.11
CA VAL A 217 -7.09 25.08 10.39
C VAL A 217 -7.73 24.16 11.43
N PRO A 218 -9.02 23.80 11.31
CA PRO A 218 -9.63 22.84 12.21
C PRO A 218 -8.80 21.56 12.27
N TYR A 219 -8.40 21.18 13.48
CA TYR A 219 -7.61 19.98 13.75
C TYR A 219 -8.29 19.22 14.90
N PRO A 220 -9.49 18.65 14.67
CA PRO A 220 -10.22 17.93 15.70
C PRO A 220 -9.45 16.69 16.20
N ALA A 221 -8.60 16.10 15.36
CA ALA A 221 -7.67 15.02 15.66
C ALA A 221 -6.69 14.80 14.49
N GLU A 222 -5.66 13.97 14.68
CA GLU A 222 -4.91 13.41 13.53
C GLU A 222 -5.81 12.44 12.74
N PRO A 223 -5.83 12.48 11.40
CA PRO A 223 -6.57 11.50 10.60
C PRO A 223 -6.08 10.06 10.86
N GLU A 224 -6.97 9.07 10.77
CA GLU A 224 -6.58 7.65 10.79
C GLU A 224 -5.52 7.37 9.72
N SER A 225 -4.49 6.56 10.06
CA SER A 225 -3.50 6.13 9.07
C SER A 225 -4.18 5.31 7.97
N ILE A 226 -3.85 5.60 6.71
CA ILE A 226 -4.45 4.91 5.56
C ILE A 226 -3.94 3.47 5.55
N PRO A 227 -4.80 2.44 5.70
CA PRO A 227 -4.36 1.06 5.68
C PRO A 227 -3.89 0.64 4.28
N GLU A 228 -2.95 -0.30 4.22
CA GLU A 228 -2.54 -0.93 2.96
C GLU A 228 -3.75 -1.54 2.23
N GLY A 229 -3.71 -1.45 0.90
CA GLY A 229 -4.76 -2.02 0.05
C GLY A 229 -4.69 -3.54 -0.07
N LEU A 230 -5.71 -4.11 -0.72
CA LEU A 230 -5.73 -5.54 -1.02
C LEU A 230 -4.55 -5.94 -1.91
N ASP A 231 -3.93 -7.08 -1.60
CA ASP A 231 -2.88 -7.69 -2.43
C ASP A 231 -3.49 -8.25 -3.72
N ALA A 232 -3.66 -7.37 -4.71
CA ALA A 232 -4.26 -7.67 -5.99
C ALA A 232 -3.18 -7.81 -7.07
N SER A 233 -3.02 -9.02 -7.60
CA SER A 233 -2.07 -9.28 -8.69
C SER A 233 -2.71 -9.08 -10.07
N SER A 234 -1.89 -8.84 -11.09
CA SER A 234 -2.38 -8.80 -12.48
C SER A 234 -2.79 -10.18 -12.98
N VAL A 235 -3.73 -10.22 -13.93
CA VAL A 235 -4.07 -11.45 -14.64
C VAL A 235 -2.94 -11.86 -15.60
N ILE A 236 -2.72 -13.16 -15.76
CA ILE A 236 -1.79 -13.68 -16.76
C ILE A 236 -2.37 -13.34 -18.16
N PRO A 237 -1.62 -12.66 -19.04
CA PRO A 237 -2.09 -12.37 -20.39
C PRO A 237 -2.10 -13.64 -21.24
N LEU A 238 -2.94 -13.66 -22.28
CA LEU A 238 -2.89 -14.71 -23.29
C LEU A 238 -1.61 -14.55 -24.10
N THR A 239 -0.75 -15.56 -24.10
CA THR A 239 0.54 -15.54 -24.81
C THR A 239 0.58 -16.61 -25.90
N ILE A 240 1.15 -16.25 -27.05
CA ILE A 240 1.54 -17.22 -28.07
C ILE A 240 2.90 -17.77 -27.63
N THR A 241 3.05 -19.10 -27.61
CA THR A 241 4.37 -19.72 -27.46
C THR A 241 5.17 -19.47 -28.74
N ASP A 242 5.99 -18.42 -28.72
CA ASP A 242 6.81 -17.98 -29.86
C ASP A 242 8.10 -18.81 -29.91
N ASP A 243 7.97 -20.08 -30.29
CA ASP A 243 9.12 -20.96 -30.48
C ASP A 243 9.74 -20.64 -31.85
N LYS A 244 10.90 -19.98 -31.84
CA LYS A 244 11.66 -19.65 -33.06
C LYS A 244 11.86 -20.92 -33.90
N GLU A 245 11.38 -20.88 -35.13
CA GLU A 245 11.59 -21.96 -36.07
C GLU A 245 13.07 -22.03 -36.46
N ASP A 246 13.70 -23.17 -36.20
CA ASP A 246 15.00 -23.45 -36.79
C ASP A 246 14.79 -23.59 -38.30
N THR A 247 15.44 -22.71 -39.09
CA THR A 247 15.37 -22.67 -40.56
C THR A 247 16.67 -23.11 -41.25
N THR A 248 17.74 -23.41 -40.51
CA THR A 248 19.01 -23.88 -41.09
C THR A 248 19.03 -25.39 -41.32
N PRO A 249 19.23 -25.90 -42.55
CA PRO A 249 19.53 -27.32 -42.80
C PRO A 249 20.73 -27.78 -41.99
N ASN A 250 20.70 -29.01 -41.47
CA ASN A 250 21.85 -29.57 -40.73
C ASN A 250 22.69 -30.54 -41.59
N GLU A 251 22.21 -30.93 -42.77
CA GLU A 251 22.89 -31.84 -43.70
C GLU A 251 22.51 -31.52 -45.16
N ASP A 252 23.48 -31.15 -46.00
CA ASP A 252 23.33 -31.02 -47.46
C ASP A 252 24.11 -32.15 -48.17
N SER A 253 23.45 -32.87 -49.08
CA SER A 253 24.05 -34.02 -49.79
C SER A 253 23.73 -34.03 -51.29
N ASN A 254 24.75 -34.36 -52.09
CA ASN A 254 24.59 -34.59 -53.54
C ASN A 254 23.98 -35.97 -53.86
N ILE A 255 23.83 -36.85 -52.86
CA ILE A 255 23.21 -38.19 -53.02
C ILE A 255 21.79 -38.18 -52.46
N GLY A 256 21.61 -37.69 -51.22
CA GLY A 256 20.32 -37.54 -50.56
C GLY A 256 19.60 -38.87 -50.31
N PHE A 257 18.27 -38.84 -50.41
CA PHE A 257 17.40 -39.98 -50.13
C PHE A 257 17.51 -41.10 -51.17
N LYS A 258 17.48 -42.36 -50.71
CA LYS A 258 17.35 -43.58 -51.53
C LYS A 258 16.39 -44.57 -50.87
N THR A 259 15.81 -45.45 -51.67
CA THR A 259 15.01 -46.58 -51.18
C THR A 259 15.83 -47.86 -51.25
N GLU A 260 15.95 -48.56 -50.12
CA GLU A 260 16.64 -49.84 -49.99
C GLU A 260 15.70 -50.84 -49.28
N ASN A 261 15.40 -51.97 -49.93
CA ASN A 261 14.51 -53.00 -49.36
C ASN A 261 13.21 -52.40 -48.80
N ASP A 262 12.55 -51.56 -49.60
CA ASP A 262 11.31 -50.84 -49.25
C ASP A 262 11.43 -49.84 -48.08
N SER A 263 12.65 -49.51 -47.63
CA SER A 263 12.92 -48.53 -46.58
C SER A 263 13.62 -47.28 -47.13
N LEU A 264 13.20 -46.10 -46.67
CA LEU A 264 13.85 -44.83 -47.02
C LEU A 264 15.13 -44.64 -46.19
N VAL A 265 16.26 -44.36 -46.84
CA VAL A 265 17.56 -44.07 -46.22
C VAL A 265 18.13 -42.75 -46.78
N TYR A 266 18.97 -42.04 -46.03
CA TYR A 266 19.63 -40.82 -46.49
C TYR A 266 21.16 -40.98 -46.48
N TYR A 267 21.80 -40.66 -47.59
CA TYR A 267 23.24 -40.73 -47.76
C TYR A 267 23.88 -39.35 -47.78
N ARG A 268 24.98 -39.18 -47.05
CA ARG A 268 25.90 -38.05 -47.21
C ARG A 268 26.66 -38.15 -48.53
N SER A 269 27.24 -37.03 -48.98
CA SER A 269 28.05 -36.97 -50.22
C SER A 269 29.27 -37.92 -50.22
N ASP A 270 29.72 -38.38 -49.05
CA ASP A 270 30.82 -39.34 -48.87
C ASP A 270 30.36 -40.81 -48.85
N TYR A 271 29.10 -41.08 -49.22
CA TYR A 271 28.47 -42.41 -49.23
C TYR A 271 28.21 -43.03 -47.85
N THR A 272 28.33 -42.28 -46.76
CA THR A 272 27.89 -42.74 -45.42
C THR A 272 26.39 -42.49 -45.20
N LYS A 273 25.72 -43.35 -44.41
CA LYS A 273 24.32 -43.15 -44.02
C LYS A 273 24.22 -42.14 -42.88
N VAL A 274 23.22 -41.27 -42.92
CA VAL A 274 22.86 -40.40 -41.79
C VAL A 274 22.07 -41.21 -40.75
N ILE A 275 22.36 -40.95 -39.47
CA ILE A 275 21.64 -41.46 -38.31
C ILE A 275 21.27 -40.27 -37.41
N GLY A 276 20.18 -40.37 -36.67
CA GLY A 276 19.62 -39.31 -35.84
C GLY A 276 18.82 -38.27 -36.62
N TRP A 277 18.75 -37.06 -36.06
CA TRP A 277 17.99 -35.94 -36.61
C TRP A 277 18.56 -35.43 -37.93
N LEU A 278 17.74 -35.40 -38.97
CA LEU A 278 18.07 -34.92 -40.31
C LEU A 278 17.11 -33.81 -40.72
N LYS A 279 17.64 -32.67 -41.13
CA LYS A 279 16.90 -31.59 -41.74
C LYS A 279 17.42 -31.28 -43.13
N THR A 280 16.55 -31.45 -44.12
CA THR A 280 16.85 -31.21 -45.52
C THR A 280 15.58 -30.73 -46.23
N ASN A 281 15.70 -29.80 -47.18
CA ASN A 281 14.56 -29.18 -47.88
C ASN A 281 13.47 -28.64 -46.93
N ASP A 282 13.89 -27.97 -45.85
CA ASP A 282 13.03 -27.40 -44.80
C ASP A 282 12.12 -28.40 -44.06
N LYS A 283 12.45 -29.70 -44.17
CA LYS A 283 11.72 -30.79 -43.52
C LYS A 283 12.62 -31.56 -42.57
N TRP A 284 12.04 -31.98 -41.45
CA TRP A 284 12.71 -32.79 -40.44
C TRP A 284 12.36 -34.27 -40.57
N TYR A 285 13.36 -35.10 -40.38
CA TYR A 285 13.32 -36.56 -40.41
C TYR A 285 14.12 -37.09 -39.22
N PHE A 286 13.83 -38.32 -38.80
CA PHE A 286 14.68 -39.05 -37.86
C PHE A 286 15.14 -40.35 -38.50
N MET A 287 16.46 -40.49 -38.65
CA MET A 287 17.10 -41.67 -39.22
C MET A 287 17.48 -42.62 -38.08
N LYS A 288 16.89 -43.82 -38.03
CA LYS A 288 17.17 -44.82 -37.00
C LYS A 288 18.61 -45.32 -37.08
N ASP A 289 19.06 -46.08 -36.07
CA ASP A 289 20.43 -46.62 -36.00
C ASP A 289 20.79 -47.54 -37.17
N ASP A 290 19.80 -48.17 -37.82
CA ASP A 290 19.97 -48.97 -39.03
C ASP A 290 20.06 -48.11 -40.32
N GLY A 291 19.95 -46.79 -40.19
CA GLY A 291 19.99 -45.80 -41.26
C GLY A 291 18.66 -45.58 -42.00
N THR A 292 17.57 -46.24 -41.57
CA THR A 292 16.24 -46.08 -42.19
C THR A 292 15.42 -44.98 -41.51
N ALA A 293 14.60 -44.27 -42.27
CA ALA A 293 13.77 -43.17 -41.76
C ALA A 293 12.62 -43.70 -40.90
N LEU A 294 12.34 -43.00 -39.80
CA LEU A 294 11.27 -43.32 -38.86
C LEU A 294 9.88 -42.93 -39.43
N THR A 295 8.85 -43.69 -39.05
CA THR A 295 7.44 -43.27 -39.06
C THR A 295 6.87 -43.46 -37.65
N GLY A 296 5.85 -42.68 -37.30
CA GLY A 296 5.22 -42.75 -35.98
C GLY A 296 5.97 -41.99 -34.89
N TRP A 297 5.82 -42.45 -33.64
CA TRP A 297 6.27 -41.74 -32.44
C TRP A 297 7.77 -41.89 -32.18
N LEU A 298 8.40 -40.78 -31.79
CA LEU A 298 9.76 -40.73 -31.24
C LEU A 298 9.72 -40.13 -29.84
N ASN A 299 10.38 -40.78 -28.88
CA ASN A 299 10.75 -40.16 -27.61
C ASN A 299 12.26 -39.88 -27.64
N ASP A 300 12.61 -38.60 -27.66
CA ASP A 300 13.99 -38.14 -27.61
C ASP A 300 14.21 -37.35 -26.32
N TYR A 301 14.90 -37.96 -25.36
CA TYR A 301 15.19 -37.40 -24.04
C TYR A 301 13.95 -36.82 -23.31
N GLY A 302 12.81 -37.51 -23.39
CA GLY A 302 11.56 -37.12 -22.72
C GLY A 302 10.69 -36.15 -23.53
N ARG A 303 11.13 -35.74 -24.72
CA ARG A 303 10.35 -34.96 -25.68
C ARG A 303 9.76 -35.90 -26.72
N TRP A 304 8.49 -35.69 -27.04
CA TRP A 304 7.77 -36.54 -27.98
C TRP A 304 7.61 -35.85 -29.32
N TYR A 305 7.82 -36.58 -30.41
CA TYR A 305 7.66 -36.13 -31.78
C TYR A 305 6.88 -37.18 -32.56
N TYR A 306 6.28 -36.79 -33.67
CA TYR A 306 5.58 -37.72 -34.56
C TYR A 306 5.98 -37.52 -36.00
N PHE A 307 6.22 -38.62 -36.70
CA PHE A 307 6.61 -38.65 -38.11
C PHE A 307 5.49 -39.26 -38.94
N SER A 308 5.07 -38.55 -39.98
CA SER A 308 4.04 -38.99 -40.92
C SER A 308 4.44 -40.28 -41.65
N GLU A 309 3.49 -40.86 -42.38
CA GLU A 309 3.75 -41.96 -43.32
C GLU A 309 4.74 -41.58 -44.44
N SER A 310 4.94 -40.28 -44.70
CA SER A 310 5.97 -39.78 -45.62
C SER A 310 7.33 -39.54 -44.95
N HIS A 311 7.49 -40.00 -43.70
CA HIS A 311 8.68 -39.85 -42.85
C HIS A 311 8.98 -38.42 -42.36
N GLU A 312 8.11 -37.47 -42.67
CA GLU A 312 8.27 -36.06 -42.29
C GLU A 312 7.75 -35.83 -40.87
N MET A 313 8.52 -35.12 -40.04
CA MET A 313 8.11 -34.69 -38.71
C MET A 313 6.89 -33.77 -38.80
N ILE A 314 5.87 -34.07 -38.02
CA ILE A 314 4.64 -33.28 -37.93
C ILE A 314 4.88 -32.02 -37.08
N LYS A 315 4.24 -30.94 -37.52
CA LYS A 315 4.07 -29.67 -36.79
C LYS A 315 2.59 -29.29 -36.83
N GLY A 316 2.12 -28.59 -35.81
CA GLY A 316 0.72 -28.17 -35.68
C GLY A 316 -0.24 -29.31 -35.31
N TRP A 317 -1.49 -29.17 -35.72
CA TRP A 317 -2.57 -30.12 -35.45
C TRP A 317 -2.43 -31.42 -36.24
N GLU A 318 -2.55 -32.56 -35.57
CA GLU A 318 -2.58 -33.88 -36.22
C GLU A 318 -3.53 -34.84 -35.50
N LYS A 319 -4.28 -35.64 -36.27
CA LYS A 319 -5.23 -36.61 -35.73
C LYS A 319 -4.68 -38.03 -35.83
N ILE A 320 -4.27 -38.58 -34.70
CA ILE A 320 -3.61 -39.90 -34.60
C ILE A 320 -4.50 -40.84 -33.81
N ASN A 321 -4.90 -41.97 -34.40
CA ASN A 321 -5.75 -43.00 -33.75
C ASN A 321 -7.01 -42.40 -33.08
N ASP A 322 -7.73 -41.57 -33.85
CA ASP A 322 -8.94 -40.85 -33.40
C ASP A 322 -8.77 -39.81 -32.29
N LYS A 323 -7.53 -39.43 -31.97
CA LYS A 323 -7.20 -38.42 -30.98
C LYS A 323 -6.46 -37.25 -31.61
N TRP A 324 -6.75 -36.03 -31.14
CA TRP A 324 -6.08 -34.82 -31.61
C TRP A 324 -4.85 -34.52 -30.76
N TYR A 325 -3.76 -34.18 -31.43
CA TYR A 325 -2.49 -33.76 -30.85
C TYR A 325 -2.10 -32.42 -31.46
N TYR A 326 -1.26 -31.66 -30.75
CA TYR A 326 -0.62 -30.47 -31.29
C TYR A 326 0.89 -30.54 -31.08
N PHE A 327 1.63 -30.37 -32.17
CA PHE A 327 3.07 -30.32 -32.19
C PHE A 327 3.52 -28.88 -32.37
N LYS A 328 4.43 -28.39 -31.53
CA LYS A 328 4.97 -27.04 -31.61
C LYS A 328 5.75 -26.85 -32.92
N THR A 329 6.20 -25.62 -33.20
CA THR A 329 7.07 -25.34 -34.37
C THR A 329 8.39 -26.12 -34.30
N SER A 330 8.87 -26.44 -33.10
CA SER A 330 10.00 -27.35 -32.85
C SER A 330 9.70 -28.82 -33.15
N GLY A 331 8.43 -29.19 -33.37
CA GLY A 331 7.96 -30.57 -33.51
C GLY A 331 7.63 -31.26 -32.20
N GLU A 332 7.89 -30.63 -31.06
CA GLU A 332 7.58 -31.22 -29.75
C GLU A 332 6.07 -31.31 -29.53
N MET A 333 5.60 -32.48 -29.11
CA MET A 333 4.22 -32.71 -28.71
C MET A 333 3.87 -31.88 -27.48
N THR A 334 2.72 -31.22 -27.52
CA THR A 334 2.27 -30.34 -26.44
C THR A 334 1.55 -31.13 -25.34
N THR A 335 1.78 -30.72 -24.09
CA THR A 335 0.96 -31.07 -22.92
C THR A 335 0.61 -29.79 -22.17
N GLY A 336 -0.49 -29.79 -21.40
CA GLY A 336 -1.00 -28.61 -20.71
C GLY A 336 -1.78 -27.63 -21.61
N PRO A 337 -2.00 -26.39 -21.15
CA PRO A 337 -2.71 -25.37 -21.93
C PRO A 337 -1.85 -24.85 -23.09
N LEU A 338 -2.47 -24.66 -24.26
CA LEU A 338 -1.81 -24.13 -25.45
C LEU A 338 -2.76 -23.27 -26.26
N TYR A 339 -2.29 -22.07 -26.62
CA TYR A 339 -2.96 -21.18 -27.56
C TYR A 339 -2.39 -21.39 -28.97
N ASP A 340 -3.23 -21.83 -29.91
CA ASP A 340 -2.81 -22.16 -31.28
C ASP A 340 -2.77 -20.95 -32.23
N GLY A 341 -2.92 -19.73 -31.69
CA GLY A 341 -3.07 -18.50 -32.45
C GLY A 341 -4.53 -18.11 -32.73
N THR A 342 -5.48 -19.03 -32.53
CA THR A 342 -6.93 -18.77 -32.66
C THR A 342 -7.70 -19.09 -31.39
N ASN A 343 -7.46 -20.26 -30.79
CA ASN A 343 -8.17 -20.78 -29.63
C ASN A 343 -7.20 -21.39 -28.61
N LEU A 344 -7.61 -21.39 -27.35
CA LEU A 344 -6.89 -22.04 -26.26
C LEU A 344 -7.43 -23.45 -26.04
N TYR A 345 -6.55 -24.45 -25.93
CA TYR A 345 -6.88 -25.85 -25.71
C TYR A 345 -6.08 -26.42 -24.55
N TYR A 346 -6.51 -27.54 -23.98
CA TYR A 346 -5.75 -28.28 -22.99
C TYR A 346 -5.38 -29.67 -23.53
N PHE A 347 -4.11 -30.05 -23.42
CA PHE A 347 -3.61 -31.36 -23.78
C PHE A 347 -3.25 -32.13 -22.50
N ASP A 348 -3.73 -33.36 -22.36
CA ASP A 348 -3.42 -34.18 -21.19
C ASP A 348 -1.95 -34.63 -21.17
N SER A 349 -1.55 -35.38 -20.15
CA SER A 349 -0.17 -35.87 -20.02
C SER A 349 0.26 -36.82 -21.14
N SER A 350 -0.68 -37.36 -21.92
CA SER A 350 -0.39 -38.15 -23.12
C SER A 350 -0.32 -37.31 -24.39
N GLY A 351 -0.54 -36.00 -24.29
CA GLY A 351 -0.63 -35.06 -25.41
C GLY A 351 -1.96 -35.09 -26.16
N THR A 352 -2.96 -35.80 -25.63
CA THR A 352 -4.29 -35.83 -26.26
C THR A 352 -5.06 -34.57 -25.90
N MET A 353 -5.65 -33.91 -26.90
CA MET A 353 -6.55 -32.77 -26.68
C MET A 353 -7.75 -33.20 -25.83
N VAL A 354 -7.93 -32.52 -24.70
CA VAL A 354 -9.09 -32.76 -23.83
C VAL A 354 -10.35 -32.18 -24.47
N THR A 355 -11.43 -32.96 -24.43
CA THR A 355 -12.75 -32.58 -24.93
C THR A 355 -13.81 -32.69 -23.82
N GLY A 356 -14.98 -32.10 -24.05
CA GLY A 356 -16.09 -32.06 -23.09
C GLY A 356 -16.50 -30.63 -22.75
N THR A 357 -17.65 -30.47 -22.08
CA THR A 357 -18.19 -29.15 -21.72
C THR A 357 -18.17 -28.95 -20.21
N GLY A 358 -17.86 -27.73 -19.76
CA GLY A 358 -17.94 -27.30 -18.38
C GLY A 358 -16.60 -27.30 -17.65
N TRP A 359 -16.67 -27.23 -16.32
CA TRP A 359 -15.52 -27.16 -15.42
C TRP A 359 -14.69 -28.45 -15.43
N LYS A 360 -13.37 -28.28 -15.47
CA LYS A 360 -12.36 -29.35 -15.36
C LYS A 360 -11.25 -28.92 -14.41
N ASP A 361 -10.83 -29.85 -13.56
CA ASP A 361 -9.69 -29.68 -12.66
C ASP A 361 -8.49 -30.44 -13.24
N PHE A 362 -7.39 -29.73 -13.42
CA PHE A 362 -6.09 -30.31 -13.72
C PHE A 362 -5.06 -29.85 -12.69
N ASN A 363 -4.71 -30.75 -11.77
CA ASN A 363 -3.71 -30.53 -10.72
C ASN A 363 -4.02 -29.31 -9.82
N GLY A 364 -5.28 -29.10 -9.47
CA GLY A 364 -5.74 -27.99 -8.63
C GLY A 364 -6.04 -26.70 -9.39
N ASN A 365 -5.77 -26.67 -10.71
CA ASN A 365 -6.13 -25.57 -11.58
C ASN A 365 -7.43 -25.87 -12.30
N PHE A 366 -8.42 -24.99 -12.12
CA PHE A 366 -9.73 -25.12 -12.76
C PHE A 366 -9.78 -24.40 -14.09
N TYR A 367 -10.37 -25.05 -15.09
CA TYR A 367 -10.56 -24.55 -16.44
C TYR A 367 -12.03 -24.76 -16.83
N HIS A 368 -12.54 -23.94 -17.74
CA HIS A 368 -13.88 -24.11 -18.30
C HIS A 368 -13.81 -24.41 -19.80
N ILE A 369 -14.28 -25.58 -20.21
CA ILE A 369 -14.14 -26.09 -21.58
C ILE A 369 -15.47 -25.94 -22.33
N SER A 370 -15.41 -25.51 -23.59
CA SER A 370 -16.54 -25.46 -24.52
C SER A 370 -16.74 -26.82 -25.20
N SER A 371 -17.92 -27.09 -25.76
CA SER A 371 -18.23 -28.38 -26.42
C SER A 371 -17.26 -28.82 -27.53
N ASN A 372 -16.56 -27.88 -28.16
CA ASN A 372 -15.54 -28.10 -29.18
C ASN A 372 -14.10 -28.22 -28.62
N GLY A 373 -13.91 -28.31 -27.30
CA GLY A 373 -12.60 -28.44 -26.66
C GLY A 373 -11.89 -27.11 -26.35
N VAL A 374 -12.47 -25.97 -26.75
CA VAL A 374 -11.87 -24.64 -26.53
C VAL A 374 -12.05 -24.20 -25.08
N LEU A 375 -10.94 -23.88 -24.41
CA LEU A 375 -10.91 -23.28 -23.08
C LEU A 375 -11.45 -21.85 -23.13
N LYS A 376 -12.27 -21.49 -22.14
CA LYS A 376 -12.71 -20.11 -21.93
C LYS A 376 -11.62 -19.30 -21.25
N THR A 377 -11.50 -18.04 -21.65
CA THR A 377 -10.71 -17.00 -20.99
C THR A 377 -11.61 -15.79 -20.72
N GLY A 378 -11.18 -14.91 -19.81
CA GLY A 378 -11.93 -13.73 -19.41
C GLY A 378 -13.16 -14.05 -18.53
N TRP A 379 -14.13 -13.14 -18.56
CA TRP A 379 -15.36 -13.25 -17.77
C TRP A 379 -16.28 -14.35 -18.30
N ILE A 380 -16.70 -15.25 -17.40
CA ILE A 380 -17.79 -16.20 -17.69
C ILE A 380 -18.86 -16.11 -16.62
N LYS A 381 -20.11 -16.30 -17.05
CA LYS A 381 -21.26 -16.44 -16.15
C LYS A 381 -21.77 -17.87 -16.23
N ASP A 382 -21.66 -18.60 -15.13
CA ASP A 382 -22.16 -19.97 -15.01
C ASP A 382 -23.13 -20.05 -13.83
N ASN A 383 -24.33 -20.59 -14.07
CA ASN A 383 -25.41 -20.67 -13.07
C ASN A 383 -25.66 -19.36 -12.29
N ASN A 384 -25.70 -18.24 -13.02
CA ASN A 384 -25.82 -16.86 -12.50
C ASN A 384 -24.66 -16.35 -11.64
N ILE A 385 -23.55 -17.08 -11.56
CA ILE A 385 -22.36 -16.69 -10.81
C ILE A 385 -21.26 -16.30 -11.80
N TRP A 386 -20.57 -15.19 -11.52
CA TRP A 386 -19.45 -14.73 -12.33
C TRP A 386 -18.13 -15.33 -11.86
N TYR A 387 -17.31 -15.72 -12.84
CA TYR A 387 -15.95 -16.22 -12.67
C TYR A 387 -15.05 -15.50 -13.69
N TYR A 388 -13.74 -15.51 -13.43
CA TYR A 388 -12.75 -15.02 -14.38
C TYR A 388 -11.68 -16.08 -14.66
N LEU A 389 -11.37 -16.30 -15.93
CA LEU A 389 -10.34 -17.22 -16.40
C LEU A 389 -9.18 -16.40 -16.97
N GLN A 390 -7.96 -16.67 -16.53
CA GLN A 390 -6.76 -15.99 -16.98
C GLN A 390 -6.40 -16.34 -18.43
N GLY A 391 -5.36 -15.72 -18.97
CA GLY A 391 -4.90 -15.96 -20.35
C GLY A 391 -4.42 -17.39 -20.60
N ASP A 392 -3.89 -18.07 -19.58
CA ASP A 392 -3.57 -19.51 -19.65
C ASP A 392 -4.80 -20.41 -19.44
N GLY A 393 -5.99 -19.83 -19.26
CA GLY A 393 -7.26 -20.52 -19.06
C GLY A 393 -7.56 -20.90 -17.61
N THR A 394 -6.66 -20.62 -16.66
CA THR A 394 -6.85 -20.96 -15.24
C THR A 394 -7.87 -20.04 -14.55
N MET A 395 -8.70 -20.59 -13.68
CA MET A 395 -9.67 -19.83 -12.90
C MET A 395 -9.01 -18.99 -11.81
N VAL A 396 -9.42 -17.73 -11.72
CA VAL A 396 -8.98 -16.81 -10.68
C VAL A 396 -9.64 -17.12 -9.34
N THR A 397 -8.85 -17.04 -8.27
CA THR A 397 -9.29 -16.90 -6.87
C THR A 397 -8.52 -15.72 -6.24
N GLY A 398 -8.99 -15.21 -5.10
CA GLY A 398 -8.35 -14.05 -4.43
C GLY A 398 -8.63 -12.73 -5.15
N TYR A 399 -7.73 -11.76 -5.02
CA TYR A 399 -7.89 -10.43 -5.62
C TYR A 399 -7.08 -10.29 -6.92
N LYS A 400 -7.70 -9.74 -7.96
CA LYS A 400 -7.05 -9.51 -9.26
C LYS A 400 -7.35 -8.13 -9.81
N VAL A 401 -6.35 -7.55 -10.47
CA VAL A 401 -6.51 -6.37 -11.32
C VAL A 401 -6.95 -6.81 -12.71
N ILE A 402 -8.15 -6.39 -13.13
CA ILE A 402 -8.76 -6.67 -14.42
C ILE A 402 -9.22 -5.34 -15.01
N ASN A 403 -8.67 -4.93 -16.16
CA ASN A 403 -8.98 -3.66 -16.81
C ASN A 403 -8.87 -2.46 -15.84
N SER A 404 -7.74 -2.38 -15.12
CA SER A 404 -7.43 -1.32 -14.14
C SER A 404 -8.36 -1.23 -12.93
N LYS A 405 -9.21 -2.23 -12.70
CA LYS A 405 -10.07 -2.33 -11.51
C LYS A 405 -9.73 -3.58 -10.71
N ILE A 406 -9.86 -3.50 -9.39
CA ILE A 406 -9.68 -4.65 -8.50
C ILE A 406 -11.00 -5.42 -8.37
N TYR A 407 -10.94 -6.74 -8.55
CA TYR A 407 -12.06 -7.66 -8.33
C TYR A 407 -11.64 -8.72 -7.31
N GLY A 408 -12.59 -9.13 -6.48
CA GLY A 408 -12.40 -10.21 -5.51
C GLY A 408 -13.12 -11.49 -5.93
N PHE A 409 -12.48 -12.63 -5.71
CA PHE A 409 -13.02 -13.95 -5.97
C PHE A 409 -12.83 -14.83 -4.73
N ASP A 410 -13.87 -15.56 -4.32
CA ASP A 410 -13.75 -16.49 -3.21
C ASP A 410 -12.88 -17.72 -3.56
N LYS A 411 -12.65 -18.61 -2.58
CA LYS A 411 -11.85 -19.83 -2.77
C LYS A 411 -12.42 -20.79 -3.83
N SER A 412 -13.69 -20.63 -4.20
CA SER A 412 -14.34 -21.38 -5.28
C SER A 412 -14.40 -20.62 -6.60
N GLY A 413 -13.74 -19.45 -6.69
CA GLY A 413 -13.65 -18.60 -7.87
C GLY A 413 -14.86 -17.71 -8.12
N LYS A 414 -15.80 -17.64 -7.18
CA LYS A 414 -17.01 -16.82 -7.36
C LYS A 414 -16.70 -15.36 -7.11
N MET A 415 -17.10 -14.50 -8.04
CA MET A 415 -16.94 -13.06 -7.93
C MET A 415 -17.71 -12.51 -6.71
N ILE A 416 -17.03 -11.67 -5.93
CA ILE A 416 -17.54 -11.03 -4.73
C ILE A 416 -18.21 -9.70 -5.11
N THR A 417 -19.38 -9.42 -4.52
CA THR A 417 -20.20 -8.21 -4.78
C THR A 417 -20.82 -7.67 -3.48
N ARG A 418 -20.06 -7.74 -2.39
CA ARG A 418 -20.51 -7.40 -1.03
C ARG A 418 -19.34 -6.91 -0.19
N TRP A 419 -19.65 -6.50 1.04
CA TRP A 419 -18.67 -6.28 2.09
C TRP A 419 -17.84 -7.55 2.36
N ILE A 420 -16.54 -7.34 2.55
CA ILE A 420 -15.60 -8.33 3.04
C ILE A 420 -14.71 -7.70 4.12
N LYS A 421 -14.20 -8.53 5.03
CA LYS A 421 -13.18 -8.14 6.00
C LYS A 421 -11.90 -8.89 5.69
N ASP A 422 -10.81 -8.15 5.50
CA ASP A 422 -9.48 -8.65 5.14
C ASP A 422 -8.41 -7.82 5.87
N ASN A 423 -7.43 -8.46 6.50
CA ASN A 423 -6.41 -7.81 7.35
C ASN A 423 -6.98 -6.73 8.30
N ASN A 424 -8.07 -7.08 9.00
CA ASN A 424 -8.82 -6.19 9.90
C ASN A 424 -9.51 -4.96 9.28
N ASN A 425 -9.42 -4.77 7.97
CA ASN A 425 -10.06 -3.69 7.24
C ASN A 425 -11.29 -4.18 6.48
N TRP A 426 -12.29 -3.31 6.33
CA TRP A 426 -13.49 -3.61 5.56
C TRP A 426 -13.36 -3.06 4.14
N TYR A 427 -13.74 -3.86 3.15
CA TYR A 427 -13.77 -3.47 1.75
C TYR A 427 -15.14 -3.78 1.17
N PHE A 428 -15.58 -3.00 0.19
CA PHE A 428 -16.84 -3.24 -0.49
C PHE A 428 -16.61 -3.51 -1.97
N PHE A 429 -17.21 -4.58 -2.49
CA PHE A 429 -17.26 -4.85 -3.93
C PHE A 429 -18.65 -4.51 -4.47
N ASN A 430 -18.70 -3.67 -5.49
CA ASN A 430 -19.92 -3.22 -6.14
C ASN A 430 -20.66 -4.38 -6.83
N SER A 431 -21.90 -4.12 -7.26
CA SER A 431 -22.70 -5.11 -8.00
C SER A 431 -22.06 -5.58 -9.31
N ASP A 432 -21.18 -4.77 -9.91
CA ASP A 432 -20.39 -5.13 -11.10
C ASP A 432 -19.12 -5.92 -10.74
N GLY A 433 -18.84 -6.13 -9.45
CA GLY A 433 -17.69 -6.84 -8.92
C GLY A 433 -16.46 -5.98 -8.68
N SER A 434 -16.46 -4.71 -9.07
CA SER A 434 -15.32 -3.82 -8.84
C SER A 434 -15.25 -3.36 -7.38
N MET A 435 -14.04 -3.28 -6.81
CA MET A 435 -13.82 -2.72 -5.49
C MET A 435 -14.23 -1.24 -5.47
N ALA A 436 -14.99 -0.84 -4.45
CA ALA A 436 -15.41 0.54 -4.25
C ALA A 436 -14.33 1.36 -3.55
N THR A 437 -14.26 2.64 -3.92
CA THR A 437 -13.46 3.68 -3.28
C THR A 437 -14.33 4.93 -3.12
N GLY A 438 -13.93 5.86 -2.25
CA GLY A 438 -14.65 7.10 -1.98
C GLY A 438 -15.97 6.88 -1.22
N TRP A 439 -16.95 7.76 -1.46
CA TRP A 439 -18.24 7.71 -0.77
C TRP A 439 -19.11 6.55 -1.27
N LEU A 440 -19.53 5.70 -0.34
CA LEU A 440 -20.46 4.62 -0.57
C LEU A 440 -21.74 4.85 0.24
N LYS A 441 -22.90 4.58 -0.37
CA LYS A 441 -24.19 4.60 0.31
C LYS A 441 -24.84 3.22 0.25
N ASP A 442 -25.24 2.68 1.40
CA ASP A 442 -25.92 1.39 1.46
C ASP A 442 -27.45 1.51 1.27
N SER A 443 -28.14 0.37 1.26
CA SER A 443 -29.60 0.29 1.12
C SER A 443 -30.37 0.87 2.30
N ASN A 444 -29.73 1.03 3.47
CA ASN A 444 -30.32 1.63 4.66
C ASN A 444 -30.04 3.14 4.75
N SER A 445 -29.51 3.73 3.67
CA SER A 445 -29.07 5.12 3.61
C SER A 445 -27.91 5.50 4.53
N LYS A 446 -27.18 4.52 5.06
CA LYS A 446 -25.91 4.74 5.74
C LYS A 446 -24.84 5.12 4.74
N ARG A 447 -23.89 5.95 5.16
CA ARG A 447 -22.84 6.49 4.30
C ARG A 447 -21.49 6.16 4.87
N TYR A 448 -20.64 5.59 4.03
CA TYR A 448 -19.30 5.14 4.34
C TYR A 448 -18.32 5.89 3.45
N TYR A 449 -17.09 6.04 3.91
CA TYR A 449 -15.99 6.42 3.06
C TYR A 449 -14.98 5.27 2.98
N LEU A 450 -14.53 4.96 1.78
CA LEU A 450 -13.50 3.98 1.50
C LEU A 450 -12.28 4.76 0.99
N TYR A 451 -11.11 4.52 1.56
CA TYR A 451 -9.85 5.03 1.01
C TYR A 451 -9.66 4.56 -0.44
N ASN A 452 -8.71 5.16 -1.15
CA ASN A 452 -8.33 4.69 -2.48
C ASN A 452 -7.76 3.26 -2.47
N THR A 453 -7.23 2.81 -1.33
CA THR A 453 -6.85 1.42 -1.06
C THR A 453 -8.05 0.48 -0.96
N GLY A 454 -9.27 1.03 -0.88
CA GLY A 454 -10.53 0.33 -0.70
C GLY A 454 -10.92 0.11 0.76
N ALA A 455 -10.00 0.38 1.70
CA ALA A 455 -10.24 0.19 3.12
C ALA A 455 -11.25 1.21 3.66
N MET A 456 -12.23 0.74 4.42
CA MET A 456 -13.26 1.58 5.03
C MET A 456 -12.71 2.39 6.20
N VAL A 457 -13.00 3.68 6.20
CA VAL A 457 -12.56 4.66 7.20
C VAL A 457 -13.31 4.50 8.52
N LYS A 458 -12.60 4.71 9.63
CA LYS A 458 -13.16 4.96 10.96
C LYS A 458 -12.52 6.21 11.57
N GLY A 459 -13.25 6.89 12.44
CA GLY A 459 -12.78 8.12 13.08
C GLY A 459 -12.79 9.33 12.17
N TRP A 460 -11.91 10.29 12.46
CA TRP A 460 -11.81 11.55 11.73
C TRP A 460 -11.09 11.38 10.39
N ILE A 461 -11.65 12.00 9.35
CA ILE A 461 -11.01 12.11 8.04
C ILE A 461 -11.17 13.53 7.49
N ASN A 462 -10.08 14.06 6.94
CA ASN A 462 -10.09 15.32 6.20
C ASN A 462 -10.16 15.01 4.70
N LEU A 463 -11.21 15.49 4.04
CA LEU A 463 -11.39 15.41 2.60
C LEU A 463 -11.58 16.82 2.06
N ASN A 464 -10.59 17.31 1.30
CA ASN A 464 -10.61 18.63 0.66
C ASN A 464 -10.97 19.77 1.63
N ASP A 465 -10.19 19.91 2.71
CA ASP A 465 -10.35 20.93 3.75
C ASP A 465 -11.68 20.86 4.53
N SER A 466 -12.45 19.79 4.34
CA SER A 466 -13.65 19.49 5.14
C SER A 466 -13.39 18.25 5.99
N TRP A 467 -13.65 18.34 7.30
CA TRP A 467 -13.56 17.20 8.20
C TRP A 467 -14.88 16.45 8.29
N TYR A 468 -14.79 15.14 8.42
CA TYR A 468 -15.89 14.22 8.65
C TYR A 468 -15.51 13.23 9.75
N TYR A 469 -16.50 12.65 10.41
CA TYR A 469 -16.27 11.59 11.37
C TYR A 469 -17.10 10.34 11.03
N LEU A 470 -16.44 9.19 10.94
CA LEU A 470 -17.05 7.89 10.70
C LEU A 470 -16.99 7.10 12.01
N ASN A 471 -18.10 6.51 12.45
CA ASN A 471 -18.09 5.73 13.70
C ASN A 471 -17.34 4.39 13.53
N ASN A 472 -17.28 3.57 14.59
CA ASN A 472 -16.62 2.26 14.56
C ASN A 472 -17.21 1.25 13.54
N SER A 473 -18.45 1.48 13.10
CA SER A 473 -19.08 0.70 12.01
C SER A 473 -18.85 1.32 10.62
N GLY A 474 -18.11 2.42 10.53
CA GLY A 474 -17.80 3.17 9.31
C GLY A 474 -18.91 4.11 8.82
N ASP A 475 -20.00 4.26 9.58
CA ASP A 475 -21.12 5.13 9.20
C ASP A 475 -20.85 6.57 9.64
N ILE A 476 -21.06 7.51 8.73
CA ILE A 476 -20.86 8.93 8.99
C ILE A 476 -21.71 9.42 10.16
N GLN A 477 -21.11 10.22 11.04
CA GLN A 477 -21.83 10.93 12.09
C GLN A 477 -22.29 12.29 11.59
N THR A 478 -23.42 12.74 12.14
CA THR A 478 -24.04 14.04 11.85
C THR A 478 -24.63 14.60 13.14
N GLY A 479 -24.71 15.92 13.25
CA GLY A 479 -25.13 16.63 14.45
C GLY A 479 -24.00 16.73 15.47
N TRP A 480 -24.38 16.82 16.75
CA TRP A 480 -23.46 16.93 17.88
C TRP A 480 -22.64 15.65 18.07
N LEU A 481 -21.31 15.79 18.13
CA LEU A 481 -20.35 14.73 18.40
C LEU A 481 -19.47 15.14 19.59
N ASN A 482 -19.36 14.27 20.59
CA ASN A 482 -18.40 14.44 21.68
C ASN A 482 -17.18 13.55 21.42
N PHE A 483 -15.98 14.13 21.44
CA PHE A 483 -14.73 13.43 21.15
C PHE A 483 -13.59 14.07 21.96
N ASN A 484 -12.88 13.29 22.77
CA ASN A 484 -11.77 13.75 23.63
C ASN A 484 -12.09 15.02 24.44
N GLU A 485 -13.16 14.99 25.24
CA GLU A 485 -13.65 16.08 26.10
C GLU A 485 -14.16 17.35 25.37
N ASP A 486 -14.03 17.41 24.05
CA ASP A 486 -14.53 18.50 23.22
C ASP A 486 -15.81 18.09 22.49
N SER A 487 -16.65 19.09 22.19
CA SER A 487 -17.85 18.93 21.38
C SER A 487 -17.65 19.55 20.00
N TYR A 488 -18.17 18.87 19.00
CA TYR A 488 -18.10 19.23 17.59
C TYR A 488 -19.50 19.18 16.99
N TYR A 489 -19.74 19.94 15.93
CA TYR A 489 -21.00 19.86 15.19
C TYR A 489 -20.76 19.51 13.72
N LEU A 490 -21.27 18.36 13.32
CA LEU A 490 -21.22 17.86 11.94
C LEU A 490 -22.54 18.22 11.25
N ASP A 491 -22.49 18.87 10.09
CA ASP A 491 -23.66 19.30 9.34
C ASP A 491 -24.62 18.13 9.05
N PRO A 492 -25.91 18.21 9.43
CA PRO A 492 -26.87 17.11 9.25
C PRO A 492 -27.08 16.63 7.81
N SER A 493 -26.82 17.49 6.82
CA SER A 493 -27.06 17.18 5.41
C SER A 493 -25.85 16.56 4.72
N THR A 494 -24.65 17.03 5.06
CA THR A 494 -23.39 16.69 4.39
C THR A 494 -22.48 15.83 5.26
N GLY A 495 -22.53 15.99 6.58
CA GLY A 495 -21.63 15.41 7.58
C GLY A 495 -20.33 16.18 7.79
N LYS A 496 -20.20 17.36 7.19
CA LYS A 496 -19.01 18.21 7.33
C LYS A 496 -18.95 18.85 8.71
N LEU A 497 -17.77 18.89 9.32
CA LEU A 497 -17.53 19.71 10.50
C LEU A 497 -17.78 21.18 10.18
N LEU A 498 -18.62 21.84 10.97
CA LEU A 498 -18.80 23.28 10.94
C LEU A 498 -17.77 23.94 11.84
N THR A 499 -17.27 25.11 11.43
CA THR A 499 -16.35 25.95 12.20
C THR A 499 -16.85 27.40 12.16
N ASP A 500 -16.35 28.24 13.06
CA ASP A 500 -16.60 29.69 13.09
C ASP A 500 -18.08 30.08 13.00
N THR A 501 -18.93 29.38 13.76
CA THR A 501 -20.38 29.54 13.69
C THR A 501 -21.03 29.32 15.06
N VAL A 502 -22.35 29.57 15.14
CA VAL A 502 -23.15 29.34 16.35
C VAL A 502 -24.27 28.39 16.03
N ILE A 503 -24.35 27.28 16.76
CA ILE A 503 -25.41 26.28 16.66
C ILE A 503 -26.04 26.10 18.03
N ASP A 504 -27.37 26.17 18.13
CA ASP A 504 -28.11 26.01 19.39
C ASP A 504 -27.62 26.93 20.54
N ASN A 505 -27.21 28.16 20.20
CA ASN A 505 -26.58 29.14 21.11
C ASN A 505 -25.20 28.73 21.67
N ILE A 506 -24.55 27.74 21.06
CA ILE A 506 -23.19 27.29 21.39
C ILE A 506 -22.24 27.77 20.29
N GLN A 507 -21.21 28.52 20.66
CA GLN A 507 -20.16 28.95 19.74
C GLN A 507 -19.28 27.76 19.35
N ILE A 508 -18.99 27.64 18.06
CA ILE A 508 -18.02 26.72 17.49
C ILE A 508 -16.88 27.57 16.93
N PHE A 509 -15.66 27.30 17.37
CA PHE A 509 -14.47 28.09 17.02
C PHE A 509 -13.85 27.59 15.71
N SER A 510 -12.79 28.28 15.26
CA SER A 510 -12.07 27.97 14.02
C SER A 510 -11.43 26.59 14.02
N ASP A 511 -11.14 26.05 15.21
CA ASP A 511 -10.62 24.69 15.37
C ASP A 511 -11.73 23.60 15.30
N GLY A 512 -13.00 24.01 15.24
CA GLY A 512 -14.19 23.16 15.23
C GLY A 512 -14.71 22.77 16.61
N THR A 513 -14.02 23.18 17.69
CA THR A 513 -14.43 22.86 19.06
C THR A 513 -15.38 23.91 19.62
N THR A 514 -16.06 23.59 20.72
CA THR A 514 -16.90 24.54 21.47
C THR A 514 -16.13 25.30 22.56
N LYS A 515 -14.82 25.13 22.68
CA LYS A 515 -13.96 25.80 23.69
C LYS A 515 -12.95 26.71 22.98
N ASN A 516 -12.71 27.91 23.51
CA ASN A 516 -11.79 28.85 22.88
C ASN A 516 -10.32 28.36 23.00
N SER A 517 -9.55 28.43 21.92
CA SER A 517 -8.12 28.14 21.89
C SER A 517 -7.30 29.01 22.86
N ASP A 518 -7.76 30.22 23.18
CA ASP A 518 -7.09 31.10 24.15
C ASP A 518 -7.16 30.59 25.60
N ASP A 519 -8.21 29.83 25.95
CA ASP A 519 -8.32 29.15 27.25
C ASP A 519 -7.37 27.93 27.35
N LYS A 520 -6.87 27.41 26.22
CA LYS A 520 -5.84 26.35 26.18
C LYS A 520 -4.43 26.88 26.51
N SER A 521 -4.21 28.20 26.48
CA SER A 521 -2.88 28.83 26.61
C SER A 521 -2.45 29.23 28.03
N ASN A 522 -3.36 29.15 29.02
CA ASN A 522 -3.11 29.61 30.40
C ASN A 522 -2.99 28.50 31.47
N ILE A 523 -2.71 27.26 31.07
CA ILE A 523 -2.49 26.16 32.03
C ILE A 523 -1.07 25.62 31.87
N SER A 524 -0.10 26.41 32.35
CA SER A 524 1.18 25.87 32.81
C SER A 524 1.33 26.25 34.29
N SER A 525 1.61 25.25 35.10
CA SER A 525 1.89 25.29 36.55
C SER A 525 0.68 25.45 37.49
N SER A 526 0.41 24.35 38.21
CA SER A 526 -0.40 24.22 39.43
C SER A 526 -1.91 24.41 39.31
N SER A 527 -2.61 23.35 38.91
CA SER A 527 -3.86 23.01 39.58
C SER A 527 -4.08 21.49 39.53
N LYS A 528 -4.41 20.95 40.70
CA LYS A 528 -4.75 19.55 40.92
C LYS A 528 -5.84 19.14 39.93
N LYS A 529 -5.65 18.03 39.20
CA LYS A 529 -6.75 17.26 38.60
C LYS A 529 -7.80 17.09 39.71
N ASN A 530 -8.94 17.77 39.58
CA ASN A 530 -10.09 17.48 40.42
C ASN A 530 -11.01 16.59 39.58
N ASN A 531 -10.89 15.28 39.86
CA ASN A 531 -11.82 14.20 39.56
C ASN A 531 -11.98 13.72 38.10
N ASP A 532 -10.89 13.63 37.33
CA ASP A 532 -10.87 12.83 36.10
C ASP A 532 -9.99 11.59 36.28
N GLU A 533 -10.67 10.45 36.19
CA GLU A 533 -10.24 9.06 36.32
C GLU A 533 -8.84 8.79 35.70
N VAL A 534 -7.89 8.29 36.51
CA VAL A 534 -6.53 7.93 36.05
C VAL A 534 -6.56 6.54 35.42
N ILE A 535 -6.18 6.43 34.15
CA ILE A 535 -6.24 5.19 33.37
C ILE A 535 -4.87 4.52 33.33
N ILE A 536 -4.78 3.26 33.78
CA ILE A 536 -3.56 2.46 33.79
C ILE A 536 -3.76 1.22 32.93
N VAL A 537 -2.90 1.04 31.93
CA VAL A 537 -2.90 -0.18 31.12
C VAL A 537 -1.89 -1.17 31.66
N ILE A 538 -2.35 -2.38 31.91
CA ILE A 538 -1.57 -3.50 32.44
C ILE A 538 -1.40 -4.53 31.32
N ASP A 539 -0.16 -4.69 30.89
CA ASP A 539 0.25 -5.69 29.91
C ASP A 539 0.74 -6.95 30.60
N ALA A 540 0.06 -8.06 30.40
CA ALA A 540 0.36 -9.29 31.11
C ALA A 540 1.50 -10.13 30.49
N GLY A 541 2.38 -9.55 29.66
CA GLY A 541 3.46 -10.31 28.99
C GLY A 541 2.93 -11.40 28.04
N HIS A 542 3.67 -11.73 26.97
CA HIS A 542 3.43 -12.90 26.06
C HIS A 542 1.99 -13.18 25.53
N TYR A 543 1.85 -14.03 24.53
CA TYR A 543 0.55 -14.62 24.13
C TYR A 543 0.77 -16.13 23.95
N ASN A 544 -0.28 -16.94 24.10
CA ASN A 544 -0.19 -18.41 24.23
C ASN A 544 0.53 -19.17 23.09
N ASN A 545 0.86 -18.53 21.96
CA ASN A 545 1.54 -19.16 20.83
C ASN A 545 3.08 -19.10 20.89
N GLY A 546 3.65 -19.83 21.86
CA GLY A 546 4.82 -20.65 21.58
C GLY A 546 6.22 -20.04 21.75
N ASP A 547 6.44 -19.13 22.69
CA ASP A 547 7.81 -18.83 23.13
C ASP A 547 8.34 -20.00 23.98
N LYS A 548 9.09 -20.93 23.35
CA LYS A 548 9.61 -22.15 24.01
C LYS A 548 10.53 -21.85 25.20
N ASP A 549 11.04 -20.61 25.29
CA ASP A 549 11.90 -20.17 26.38
C ASP A 549 11.11 -19.63 27.60
N SER A 550 9.78 -19.48 27.50
CA SER A 550 8.89 -18.95 28.54
C SER A 550 8.43 -19.99 29.59
N GLU A 551 8.88 -21.24 29.50
CA GLU A 551 8.54 -22.30 30.45
C GLU A 551 9.79 -22.89 31.12
N ARG A 552 9.67 -23.24 32.41
CA ARG A 552 10.72 -23.96 33.15
C ARG A 552 10.13 -25.10 33.96
N THR A 553 10.74 -26.29 33.87
CA THR A 553 10.26 -27.49 34.57
C THR A 553 11.28 -27.95 35.60
N PHE A 554 10.88 -27.95 36.87
CA PHE A 554 11.67 -28.47 37.98
C PHE A 554 10.92 -29.61 38.66
N ASN A 555 11.57 -30.76 38.83
CA ASN A 555 11.01 -31.91 39.54
C ASN A 555 9.60 -32.33 39.04
N GLY A 556 9.32 -32.16 37.75
CA GLY A 556 8.04 -32.52 37.13
C GLY A 556 6.93 -31.46 37.29
N ILE A 557 7.22 -30.28 37.82
CA ILE A 557 6.31 -29.13 37.86
C ILE A 557 6.79 -28.10 36.84
N THR A 558 5.90 -27.69 35.95
CA THR A 558 6.16 -26.68 34.91
C THR A 558 5.63 -25.32 35.36
N TYR A 559 6.47 -24.30 35.26
CA TYR A 559 6.16 -22.90 35.53
C TYR A 559 6.17 -22.17 34.19
N SER A 560 5.02 -21.60 33.82
CA SER A 560 4.79 -20.87 32.57
C SER A 560 4.81 -19.37 32.87
N GLU A 561 5.77 -18.63 32.31
CA GLU A 561 5.81 -17.16 32.41
C GLU A 561 4.48 -16.57 31.91
N THR A 562 3.93 -17.09 30.82
CA THR A 562 2.64 -16.63 30.28
C THR A 562 1.49 -16.81 31.27
N ASP A 563 1.45 -17.87 32.06
CA ASP A 563 0.37 -18.06 33.05
C ASP A 563 0.62 -17.20 34.30
N LEU A 564 1.86 -17.19 34.80
CA LEU A 564 2.24 -16.48 36.01
C LEU A 564 2.11 -14.95 35.84
N ASP A 565 2.48 -14.41 34.69
CA ASP A 565 2.35 -12.98 34.40
C ASP A 565 0.87 -12.55 34.34
N LEU A 566 -0.01 -13.39 33.79
CA LEU A 566 -1.44 -13.11 33.74
C LEU A 566 -2.08 -13.15 35.12
N GLU A 567 -1.72 -14.14 35.94
CA GLU A 567 -2.20 -14.22 37.32
C GLU A 567 -1.80 -13.00 38.14
N LEU A 568 -0.53 -12.57 38.04
CA LEU A 568 -0.04 -11.38 38.73
C LEU A 568 -0.68 -10.09 38.18
N ALA A 569 -0.81 -9.95 36.86
CA ALA A 569 -1.41 -8.79 36.24
C ALA A 569 -2.87 -8.57 36.69
N LYS A 570 -3.65 -9.64 36.88
CA LYS A 570 -5.01 -9.55 37.44
C LYS A 570 -5.03 -9.08 38.90
N LYS A 571 -4.09 -9.54 39.72
CA LYS A 571 -3.96 -9.05 41.10
C LYS A 571 -3.60 -7.57 41.13
N LEU A 572 -2.66 -7.16 40.27
CA LEU A 572 -2.31 -5.76 40.11
C LEU A 572 -3.51 -4.91 39.66
N LYS A 573 -4.30 -5.43 38.72
CA LYS A 573 -5.55 -4.83 38.27
C LYS A 573 -6.48 -4.55 39.44
N ASP A 574 -6.78 -5.58 40.24
CA ASP A 574 -7.68 -5.46 41.39
C ASP A 574 -7.15 -4.47 42.44
N ASN A 575 -5.85 -4.51 42.74
CA ASN A 575 -5.21 -3.59 43.69
C ASN A 575 -5.20 -2.13 43.22
N LEU A 576 -5.05 -1.89 41.92
CA LEU A 576 -5.14 -0.54 41.35
C LEU A 576 -6.59 -0.04 41.33
N GLU A 577 -7.56 -0.89 40.98
CA GLU A 577 -8.97 -0.53 41.02
C GLU A 577 -9.47 -0.23 42.45
N GLU A 578 -9.00 -0.98 43.45
CA GLU A 578 -9.30 -0.69 44.86
C GLU A 578 -8.76 0.67 45.31
N LYS A 579 -7.62 1.10 44.73
CA LYS A 579 -7.03 2.42 44.96
C LYS A 579 -7.68 3.54 44.13
N GLY A 580 -8.70 3.22 43.32
CA GLY A 580 -9.50 4.20 42.57
C GLY A 580 -8.99 4.51 41.17
N TYR A 581 -8.08 3.70 40.63
CA TYR A 581 -7.61 3.80 39.25
C TYR A 581 -8.52 3.00 38.31
N THR A 582 -8.60 3.43 37.06
CA THR A 582 -9.26 2.65 36.00
C THR A 582 -8.24 1.87 35.24
N THR A 583 -8.49 0.57 35.08
CA THR A 583 -7.50 -0.33 34.52
C THR A 583 -7.97 -0.95 33.22
N LEU A 584 -7.03 -1.20 32.31
CA LEU A 584 -7.25 -1.93 31.07
C LEU A 584 -6.17 -3.00 30.93
N MET A 585 -6.57 -4.23 30.62
CA MET A 585 -5.64 -5.33 30.38
C MET A 585 -5.37 -5.49 28.88
N THR A 586 -4.14 -5.85 28.49
CA THR A 586 -3.81 -6.15 27.07
C THR A 586 -4.20 -7.57 26.62
N ARG A 587 -4.48 -8.46 27.58
CA ARG A 587 -5.05 -9.80 27.36
C ARG A 587 -5.80 -10.29 28.59
N GLU A 588 -6.77 -11.17 28.36
CA GLU A 588 -7.60 -11.84 29.36
C GLU A 588 -7.48 -13.38 29.26
N ASP A 589 -8.19 -14.10 30.14
CA ASP A 589 -8.23 -15.57 30.09
C ASP A 589 -8.74 -16.09 28.75
N GLY A 590 -7.96 -16.99 28.14
CA GLY A 590 -8.34 -17.65 26.89
C GLY A 590 -8.02 -16.86 25.62
N ASP A 591 -7.41 -15.66 25.74
CA ASP A 591 -6.85 -14.96 24.59
C ASP A 591 -5.65 -15.72 24.03
N ASP A 592 -5.82 -16.35 22.86
CA ASP A 592 -4.75 -16.91 22.06
C ASP A 592 -4.58 -16.09 20.79
N SER A 593 -3.42 -15.45 20.65
CA SER A 593 -3.08 -14.69 19.45
C SER A 593 -2.16 -15.53 18.57
N SER A 594 -2.60 -15.88 17.37
CA SER A 594 -1.75 -16.48 16.31
C SER A 594 -1.02 -15.43 15.47
N VAL A 595 -0.94 -14.19 15.98
CA VAL A 595 -0.30 -13.06 15.30
C VAL A 595 1.21 -13.08 15.53
N SER A 596 1.98 -12.47 14.63
CA SER A 596 3.43 -12.37 14.80
C SER A 596 3.79 -11.58 16.06
N VAL A 597 4.98 -11.84 16.62
CA VAL A 597 5.51 -11.10 17.79
C VAL A 597 5.48 -9.58 17.56
N THR A 598 5.89 -9.12 16.38
CA THR A 598 5.84 -7.69 16.02
C THR A 598 4.43 -7.13 16.06
N SER A 599 3.43 -7.87 15.55
CA SER A 599 2.03 -7.45 15.58
C SER A 599 1.47 -7.45 16.99
N SER A 600 1.85 -8.43 17.82
CA SER A 600 1.50 -8.50 19.24
C SER A 600 2.03 -7.29 20.01
N LEU A 601 3.31 -6.94 19.83
CA LEU A 601 3.93 -5.80 20.50
C LEU A 601 3.28 -4.47 20.09
N ALA A 602 2.97 -4.30 18.79
CA ALA A 602 2.23 -3.14 18.29
C ALA A 602 0.82 -3.06 18.89
N ASN A 603 0.10 -4.17 18.97
CA ASN A 603 -1.26 -4.21 19.54
C ASN A 603 -1.28 -3.74 21.01
N ARG A 604 -0.34 -4.20 21.84
CA ARG A 604 -0.24 -3.81 23.26
C ARG A 604 -0.03 -2.31 23.43
N VAL A 605 0.88 -1.74 22.64
CA VAL A 605 1.14 -0.30 22.63
C VAL A 605 -0.09 0.47 22.15
N ASN A 606 -0.76 -0.02 21.11
CA ASN A 606 -1.95 0.61 20.58
C ASN A 606 -3.12 0.59 21.56
N ILE A 607 -3.30 -0.47 22.36
CA ILE A 607 -4.31 -0.50 23.44
C ILE A 607 -4.07 0.67 24.39
N ALA A 608 -2.82 0.88 24.81
CA ALA A 608 -2.48 1.95 25.75
C ALA A 608 -2.62 3.35 25.16
N ASN A 609 -2.11 3.54 23.94
CA ASN A 609 -2.15 4.82 23.25
C ASN A 609 -3.59 5.23 22.89
N ASN A 610 -4.41 4.29 22.41
CA ASN A 610 -5.81 4.55 22.03
C ASN A 610 -6.70 4.80 23.25
N ALA A 611 -6.39 4.19 24.39
CA ALA A 611 -7.08 4.45 25.64
C ALA A 611 -6.74 5.82 26.25
N GLY A 612 -5.72 6.51 25.73
CA GLY A 612 -5.20 7.73 26.34
C GLY A 612 -4.66 7.49 27.76
N ALA A 613 -4.10 6.30 28.01
CA ALA A 613 -3.72 5.91 29.37
C ALA A 613 -2.68 6.86 29.98
N ASP A 614 -2.74 7.06 31.29
CA ASP A 614 -1.77 7.84 32.06
C ASP A 614 -0.51 7.00 32.38
N LEU A 615 -0.60 5.67 32.36
CA LEU A 615 0.51 4.77 32.66
C LEU A 615 0.39 3.42 31.95
N PHE A 616 1.52 2.85 31.52
CA PHE A 616 1.63 1.49 30.99
C PHE A 616 2.57 0.63 31.83
N ILE A 617 2.12 -0.55 32.26
CA ILE A 617 2.90 -1.49 33.08
C ILE A 617 2.89 -2.85 32.40
N SER A 618 4.06 -3.36 32.00
CA SER A 618 4.20 -4.71 31.44
C SER A 618 4.80 -5.66 32.49
N ILE A 619 4.16 -6.80 32.72
CA ILE A 619 4.54 -7.82 33.71
C ILE A 619 5.21 -8.98 33.00
N HIS A 620 6.38 -9.37 33.52
CA HIS A 620 7.21 -10.46 33.02
C HIS A 620 7.89 -11.24 34.15
N ASN A 621 8.36 -12.44 33.82
CA ASN A 621 9.23 -13.26 34.65
C ASN A 621 10.44 -13.73 33.85
N ASN A 622 11.62 -13.30 34.26
CA ASN A 622 12.82 -13.46 33.47
C ASN A 622 13.29 -14.91 33.41
N THR A 623 14.11 -15.20 32.40
CA THR A 623 14.68 -16.52 32.19
C THR A 623 16.11 -16.40 31.68
N THR A 624 16.97 -17.31 32.13
CA THR A 624 18.35 -17.40 31.66
C THR A 624 18.50 -18.56 30.68
N ALA A 625 19.53 -18.48 29.83
CA ALA A 625 19.90 -19.56 28.91
C ALA A 625 20.31 -20.85 29.65
N ASP A 626 20.87 -20.73 30.86
CA ASP A 626 21.21 -21.87 31.69
C ASP A 626 19.94 -22.50 32.30
N TYR A 627 19.81 -23.83 32.13
CA TYR A 627 18.79 -24.65 32.77
C TYR A 627 19.21 -24.81 34.25
N GLU A 628 18.47 -24.20 35.18
CA GLU A 628 18.77 -24.07 36.62
C GLU A 628 19.87 -23.03 36.96
N SER A 629 19.51 -21.75 36.90
CA SER A 629 20.40 -20.62 37.24
C SER A 629 20.30 -20.21 38.71
N ASP A 630 21.42 -19.75 39.28
CA ASP A 630 21.47 -19.13 40.62
C ASP A 630 21.07 -17.64 40.61
N ILE A 631 20.75 -17.07 39.44
CA ILE A 631 20.34 -15.67 39.33
C ILE A 631 18.93 -15.50 39.91
N LYS A 632 18.78 -14.54 40.81
CA LYS A 632 17.51 -14.15 41.43
C LYS A 632 17.42 -12.65 41.67
N GLY A 633 16.20 -12.13 41.74
CA GLY A 633 15.91 -10.73 42.00
C GLY A 633 15.04 -10.07 40.93
N VAL A 634 14.65 -8.82 41.22
CA VAL A 634 13.74 -8.01 40.40
C VAL A 634 14.55 -7.06 39.52
N GLU A 635 14.18 -6.96 38.25
CA GLU A 635 14.69 -5.97 37.30
C GLU A 635 13.51 -5.19 36.72
N VAL A 636 13.64 -3.88 36.58
CA VAL A 636 12.58 -3.06 35.97
C VAL A 636 13.16 -2.23 34.85
N TYR A 637 12.56 -2.31 33.68
CA TYR A 637 13.05 -1.69 32.47
C TYR A 637 12.21 -0.48 32.08
N TYR A 638 12.89 0.58 31.65
CA TYR A 638 12.32 1.71 30.92
C TYR A 638 13.10 1.89 29.62
N SER A 639 12.64 2.76 28.72
CA SER A 639 13.38 3.09 27.50
C SER A 639 13.59 4.58 27.34
N SER A 640 14.84 5.00 27.16
CA SER A 640 15.17 6.34 26.66
C SER A 640 15.22 6.42 25.13
N THR A 641 14.93 5.32 24.43
CA THR A 641 14.95 5.31 22.96
C THR A 641 13.79 6.16 22.43
N ARG A 642 14.06 6.95 21.38
CA ARG A 642 13.04 7.70 20.62
C ARG A 642 11.98 6.72 20.11
N GLN A 643 10.72 7.15 20.10
CA GLN A 643 9.64 6.38 19.47
C GLN A 643 9.97 6.05 18.01
N ASP A 644 9.50 4.91 17.54
CA ASP A 644 9.48 4.60 16.11
C ASP A 644 8.54 5.58 15.40
N ASP A 645 8.79 5.89 14.13
CA ASP A 645 8.03 6.91 13.39
C ASP A 645 6.53 6.57 13.29
N GLU A 646 6.20 5.28 13.20
CA GLU A 646 4.83 4.75 13.21
C GLU A 646 4.06 5.08 14.51
N PHE A 647 4.77 5.31 15.62
CA PHE A 647 4.21 5.64 16.93
C PHE A 647 4.45 7.11 17.31
N GLY A 648 4.62 7.97 16.30
CA GLY A 648 4.76 9.42 16.47
C GLY A 648 6.20 9.92 16.41
N GLY A 649 7.21 9.04 16.43
CA GLY A 649 8.61 9.43 16.17
C GLY A 649 9.15 10.51 17.11
N ASN A 650 8.57 10.71 18.29
CA ASN A 650 8.97 11.79 19.18
C ASN A 650 9.86 11.28 20.30
N TYR A 651 10.76 12.15 20.77
CA TYR A 651 11.44 11.96 22.04
C TYR A 651 10.71 12.82 23.08
N ASN A 652 10.12 12.16 24.09
CA ASN A 652 9.45 12.85 25.19
C ASN A 652 10.27 12.69 26.48
N TYR A 653 10.90 13.78 26.93
CA TYR A 653 11.75 13.78 28.11
C TYR A 653 10.99 13.44 29.40
N ASP A 654 9.81 14.03 29.60
CA ASP A 654 9.02 13.84 30.83
C ASP A 654 8.52 12.41 30.95
N ARG A 655 8.07 11.82 29.83
CA ARG A 655 7.71 10.41 29.74
C ARG A 655 8.86 9.53 30.22
N VAL A 656 10.06 9.72 29.64
CA VAL A 656 11.25 8.91 29.96
C VAL A 656 11.68 9.09 31.42
N LEU A 657 11.66 10.32 31.92
CA LEU A 657 12.02 10.62 33.31
C LEU A 657 11.04 9.98 34.30
N ASN A 658 9.73 10.05 34.02
CA ASN A 658 8.70 9.44 34.85
C ASN A 658 8.79 7.91 34.81
N SER A 659 9.01 7.30 33.64
CA SER A 659 9.26 5.86 33.52
C SER A 659 10.47 5.42 34.35
N LYS A 660 11.57 6.16 34.30
CA LYS A 660 12.80 5.85 35.06
C LYS A 660 12.58 5.93 36.57
N ASN A 661 11.90 6.98 37.03
CA ASN A 661 11.61 7.18 38.45
C ASN A 661 10.70 6.07 38.97
N LEU A 662 9.62 5.78 38.25
CA LEU A 662 8.70 4.70 38.59
C LEU A 662 9.41 3.33 38.58
N ALA A 663 10.21 3.03 37.55
CA ALA A 663 10.97 1.79 37.49
C ALA A 663 11.89 1.60 38.71
N THR A 664 12.50 2.70 39.18
CA THR A 664 13.38 2.69 40.36
C THR A 664 12.60 2.40 41.63
N SER A 665 11.45 3.06 41.82
CA SER A 665 10.57 2.84 42.96
C SER A 665 9.99 1.42 42.98
N VAL A 666 9.44 0.95 41.85
CA VAL A 666 8.87 -0.38 41.70
C VAL A 666 9.91 -1.47 41.99
N SER A 667 11.11 -1.38 41.39
CA SER A 667 12.19 -2.34 41.63
C SER A 667 12.56 -2.45 43.12
N LYS A 668 12.58 -1.31 43.82
CA LYS A 668 12.88 -1.26 45.26
C LYS A 668 11.73 -1.83 46.10
N ASN A 669 10.48 -1.48 45.77
CA ASN A 669 9.31 -1.89 46.54
C ASN A 669 9.09 -3.39 46.45
N ILE A 670 9.14 -3.97 45.23
CA ILE A 670 9.00 -5.42 45.04
C ILE A 670 10.12 -6.17 45.78
N ALA A 671 11.38 -5.77 45.60
CA ALA A 671 12.50 -6.45 46.23
C ALA A 671 12.39 -6.43 47.77
N SER A 672 11.83 -5.35 48.33
CA SER A 672 11.60 -5.22 49.77
C SER A 672 10.40 -6.04 50.25
N SER A 673 9.30 -6.10 49.48
CA SER A 673 8.07 -6.81 49.88
C SER A 673 8.25 -8.33 49.91
N VAL A 674 8.98 -8.88 48.94
CA VAL A 674 9.20 -10.34 48.81
C VAL A 674 10.62 -10.79 49.19
N SER A 675 11.39 -9.91 49.83
CA SER A 675 12.74 -10.19 50.33
C SER A 675 13.70 -10.82 49.30
N THR A 676 13.67 -10.31 48.06
CA THR A 676 14.56 -10.76 46.96
C THR A 676 15.59 -9.68 46.60
N ASN A 677 16.51 -10.01 45.70
CA ASN A 677 17.56 -9.06 45.30
C ASN A 677 16.97 -7.90 44.47
N ASN A 678 17.26 -6.66 44.85
CA ASN A 678 16.99 -5.50 44.01
C ASN A 678 18.09 -5.36 42.95
N ARG A 679 17.77 -5.60 41.68
CA ARG A 679 18.73 -5.48 40.57
C ARG A 679 18.56 -4.17 39.79
N GLY A 680 17.60 -3.35 40.21
CA GLY A 680 17.46 -1.94 39.86
C GLY A 680 16.73 -1.66 38.54
N ALA A 681 16.52 -0.36 38.30
CA ALA A 681 15.97 0.14 37.06
C ALA A 681 17.02 0.17 35.94
N LYS A 682 16.65 -0.30 34.74
CA LYS A 682 17.55 -0.40 33.59
C LYS A 682 16.95 0.26 32.37
N ASP A 683 17.80 0.97 31.62
CA ASP A 683 17.43 1.51 30.31
C ASP A 683 17.68 0.46 29.24
N ASN A 684 16.65 0.14 28.46
CA ASN A 684 16.75 -0.83 27.38
C ASN A 684 15.79 -0.46 26.23
N ASN A 685 16.15 -0.85 25.00
CA ASN A 685 15.36 -0.56 23.80
C ASN A 685 14.20 -1.56 23.64
N LEU A 686 13.29 -1.58 24.61
CA LEU A 686 12.11 -2.46 24.60
C LEU A 686 10.96 -1.79 23.86
N PHE A 687 10.36 -2.52 22.90
CA PHE A 687 9.34 -2.00 22.00
C PHE A 687 8.17 -1.35 22.74
N VAL A 688 7.59 -2.06 23.72
CA VAL A 688 6.42 -1.58 24.48
C VAL A 688 6.75 -0.38 25.36
N CYS A 689 7.97 -0.29 25.91
CA CYS A 689 8.38 0.86 26.71
C CYS A 689 8.74 2.09 25.86
N ARG A 690 9.21 1.89 24.62
CA ARG A 690 9.62 3.02 23.76
C ARG A 690 8.49 3.61 22.94
N ASN A 691 7.46 2.85 22.58
CA ASN A 691 6.43 3.25 21.61
C ASN A 691 5.10 3.73 22.24
N THR A 692 4.96 3.70 23.57
CA THR A 692 3.82 4.28 24.29
C THR A 692 3.89 5.80 24.40
N ASN A 693 2.75 6.49 24.43
CA ASN A 693 2.68 7.95 24.56
C ASN A 693 2.81 8.42 26.02
N MET A 694 2.56 7.52 26.97
CA MET A 694 2.62 7.74 28.42
C MET A 694 3.83 7.02 29.05
N PRO A 695 4.19 7.34 30.31
CA PRO A 695 5.22 6.60 31.04
C PRO A 695 4.96 5.09 30.99
N ALA A 696 6.02 4.32 30.79
CA ALA A 696 5.95 2.89 30.57
C ALA A 696 7.12 2.17 31.22
N ILE A 697 6.81 1.09 31.93
CA ILE A 697 7.79 0.18 32.54
C ILE A 697 7.49 -1.27 32.18
N LEU A 698 8.54 -2.08 32.09
CA LEU A 698 8.45 -3.55 32.03
C LEU A 698 9.12 -4.13 33.26
N ILE A 699 8.42 -5.01 33.97
CA ILE A 699 8.84 -5.54 35.27
C ILE A 699 9.19 -7.01 35.08
N GLU A 700 10.46 -7.34 35.28
CA GLU A 700 10.90 -8.70 35.50
C GLU A 700 10.81 -9.00 37.00
N THR A 701 9.73 -9.65 37.40
CA THR A 701 9.36 -9.81 38.82
C THR A 701 10.22 -10.84 39.55
N GLY A 702 10.95 -11.69 38.80
CA GLY A 702 11.86 -12.73 39.29
C GLY A 702 12.50 -13.47 38.12
N PHE A 703 13.22 -14.57 38.41
CA PHE A 703 13.82 -15.44 37.40
C PHE A 703 13.25 -16.87 37.48
N ILE A 704 12.33 -17.26 36.58
CA ILE A 704 11.74 -18.61 36.60
C ILE A 704 12.74 -19.71 36.24
N SER A 705 13.94 -19.36 35.73
CA SER A 705 15.05 -20.30 35.58
C SER A 705 15.75 -20.65 36.91
N ASN A 706 15.40 -20.00 38.02
CA ASN A 706 15.80 -20.34 39.38
C ASN A 706 14.64 -21.01 40.13
N ILE A 707 14.86 -22.17 40.74
CA ILE A 707 13.78 -22.94 41.40
C ILE A 707 13.16 -22.25 42.63
N GLU A 708 13.92 -21.43 43.36
CA GLU A 708 13.38 -20.67 44.51
C GLU A 708 12.45 -19.55 44.01
N GLU A 709 12.89 -18.81 43.00
CA GLU A 709 12.11 -17.72 42.39
C GLU A 709 10.90 -18.26 41.62
N ALA A 710 11.02 -19.38 40.88
CA ALA A 710 9.89 -20.00 40.20
C ALA A 710 8.76 -20.38 41.17
N LYS A 711 9.10 -20.92 42.35
CA LYS A 711 8.13 -21.21 43.41
C LYS A 711 7.54 -19.94 44.01
N ARG A 712 8.36 -18.91 44.23
CA ARG A 712 7.90 -17.61 44.75
C ARG A 712 6.93 -16.93 43.79
N CYS A 713 7.27 -16.88 42.50
CA CYS A 713 6.42 -16.26 41.47
C CYS A 713 5.10 -17.02 41.24
N ALA A 714 5.04 -18.32 41.60
CA ALA A 714 3.82 -19.13 41.58
C ALA A 714 3.05 -19.14 42.91
N ASP A 715 3.61 -18.57 43.98
CA ASP A 715 2.93 -18.49 45.27
C ASP A 715 1.94 -17.32 45.26
N LYS A 716 0.70 -17.60 45.64
CA LYS A 716 -0.40 -16.64 45.52
C LYS A 716 -0.28 -15.45 46.47
N ASP A 717 0.29 -15.67 47.66
CA ASP A 717 0.48 -14.62 48.66
C ASP A 717 1.67 -13.74 48.26
N GLU A 718 2.74 -14.34 47.73
CA GLU A 718 3.87 -13.60 47.18
C GLU A 718 3.48 -12.78 45.94
N GLN A 719 2.68 -13.33 45.01
CA GLN A 719 2.13 -12.54 43.90
C GLN A 719 1.30 -11.35 44.39
N GLU A 720 0.51 -11.52 45.46
CA GLU A 720 -0.26 -10.43 46.06
C GLU A 720 0.66 -9.33 46.61
N ASN A 721 1.70 -9.72 47.35
CA ASN A 721 2.71 -8.79 47.87
C ASN A 721 3.45 -8.02 46.76
N VAL A 722 3.67 -8.65 45.60
CA VAL A 722 4.26 -7.99 44.41
C VAL A 722 3.26 -7.00 43.82
N ALA A 723 2.01 -7.41 43.60
CA ALA A 723 0.96 -6.57 43.05
C ALA A 723 0.70 -5.32 43.91
N GLU A 724 0.58 -5.49 45.23
CA GLU A 724 0.41 -4.38 46.18
C GLU A 724 1.63 -3.44 46.14
N ALA A 725 2.85 -3.98 46.12
CA ALA A 725 4.07 -3.18 46.05
C ALA A 725 4.18 -2.33 44.77
N ILE A 726 3.69 -2.84 43.63
CA ILE A 726 3.60 -2.09 42.37
C ILE A 726 2.52 -1.00 42.51
N ALA A 727 1.33 -1.35 42.98
CA ALA A 727 0.21 -0.41 43.13
C ALA A 727 0.51 0.74 44.10
N ASP A 728 1.26 0.46 45.17
CA ASP A 728 1.77 1.48 46.10
C ASP A 728 2.76 2.42 45.42
N ALA A 729 3.71 1.88 44.64
CA ALA A 729 4.66 2.71 43.89
C ALA A 729 3.97 3.61 42.85
N VAL A 730 2.90 3.12 42.23
CA VAL A 730 2.05 3.91 41.31
C VAL A 730 1.33 5.03 42.06
N SER A 731 0.83 4.77 43.26
CA SER A 731 0.12 5.74 44.09
C SER A 731 1.01 6.81 44.72
N GLU A 732 2.32 6.63 44.66
CA GLU A 732 3.27 7.71 45.00
C GLU A 732 3.45 8.70 43.82
N LEU A 733 3.05 8.32 42.60
CA LEU A 733 3.21 9.10 41.38
C LEU A 733 1.94 9.89 40.99
N TYR A 734 0.76 9.33 41.25
CA TYR A 734 -0.57 9.88 40.96
C TYR A 734 -1.35 10.08 42.26
#